data_AF-A0A4U1AJL5-F1
#
_entry.id   AF-A0A4U1AJL5-F1
#
_cell.length_a   1.000
_cell.length_b   1.000
_cell.length_c   1.000
_cell.angle_alpha   90.00
_cell.angle_beta   90.00
_cell.angle_gamma   90.00
#
_symmetry.space_group_name_H-M   'P 1'
#
loop_
_entity.id
_entity.type
_entity.pdbx_description
1 polymer ?
#
loop_
_entity_poly.entity_id
_entity_poly.type
_entity_poly.pdbx_seq_one_letter_code
_entity_poly.pdbx_strand_id
1 'polypeptide(L)'
;MATNDTYKKSVEAAIANPKLSKALHLFGDAYLIARENAYRGLDFEAMRTELAAIKDEVRVRRKELLAEFIQNAEAAGSKVFIAKDTKEANDYVINLAKQKGARHIAKSKSMVSEEAHLNKALEAHGIKASETDLGEWIIQLAGQRPSHMVMPAIHMFKEEVAELFTKECGTRLTPEIKTLVDHARLRLRKEYFNADIGLTGANFLVANTGGIGLVTNEGNARLCATLPKVHVVFAGIHKLVRNIEDAIKITRLLPRNATGQLLTSYITWIRGAVPVNGEQKEQHIVLIDGGREALYESKVCQNALRCIQCGACANVCPVYQTVGGHVFGSIYISAIGIILTAFYEGLDKAKEITRACIGCRSCVAVCPSKIDLEEIILHLRNEVTKDFGMGVVKNVAFKAVMKNRGLFHSMVRAASKLQGPITHKNRSDSERRIIRHLPLHFMDRDFTEWRDLPSIAPKSFRDQFDSIPQQVTNPQYRVGFFVGCGADFVYPEVGVSMIKVLNSLNVEVVFPKSQNCCGIPALYAGDTETGVDLAKQSVQAFTDAKVDYILCICPTCTMAIKRDFVDRLADHPQWSAKAMALSSKTMDASAFMENILGASAKLKAMGTGKAVTYHDSCHLKRGSNVWKEPRALLLASGHDIKEMKNSDRCCGFGGTYSFLSHPQISRQITKDKVETIQDTGVKTVATDCPGCMIMLKGAVGKADETIRCVHTMELLAEALDKTK
;
A
#
# COMPACT_ATOMS: atom_id res chain seq x y z
N MET A 1 15.82 -16.24 11.89
CA MET A 1 14.49 -16.10 12.54
C MET A 1 14.48 -14.81 13.33
N ALA A 2 13.73 -13.80 12.91
CA ALA A 2 13.55 -12.59 13.71
C ALA A 2 12.49 -12.92 14.77
N THR A 3 12.87 -12.92 16.06
CA THR A 3 11.88 -12.89 17.13
C THR A 3 11.11 -11.57 17.00
N ASN A 4 9.90 -11.47 17.58
CA ASN A 4 9.14 -10.22 17.63
C ASN A 4 10.01 -9.05 18.14
N ASP A 5 10.95 -9.35 19.04
CA ASP A 5 11.94 -8.41 19.58
C ASP A 5 12.94 -7.90 18.54
N THR A 6 13.45 -8.77 17.64
CA THR A 6 14.35 -8.35 16.54
C THR A 6 13.65 -7.40 15.57
N TYR A 7 12.41 -7.71 15.17
CA TYR A 7 11.66 -6.84 14.26
C TYR A 7 11.35 -5.49 14.91
N LYS A 8 10.90 -5.49 16.17
CA LYS A 8 10.64 -4.25 16.93
C LYS A 8 11.88 -3.36 17.01
N LYS A 9 13.06 -3.93 17.33
CA LYS A 9 14.34 -3.21 17.35
C LYS A 9 14.68 -2.61 15.98
N SER A 10 14.42 -3.33 14.89
CA SER A 10 14.65 -2.79 13.54
C SER A 10 13.75 -1.60 13.21
N VAL A 11 12.49 -1.61 13.65
CA VAL A 11 11.57 -0.47 13.50
C VAL A 11 12.06 0.72 14.31
N GLU A 12 12.48 0.51 15.57
CA GLU A 12 13.00 1.57 16.44
C GLU A 12 14.27 2.20 15.85
N ALA A 13 15.21 1.37 15.35
CA ALA A 13 16.42 1.84 14.69
C ALA A 13 16.13 2.65 13.42
N ALA A 14 15.17 2.21 12.61
CA ALA A 14 14.77 2.94 11.39
C ALA A 14 14.12 4.29 11.71
N ILE A 15 13.23 4.33 12.70
CA ILE A 15 12.59 5.58 13.16
C ILE A 15 13.61 6.55 13.77
N ALA A 16 14.62 6.03 14.48
CA ALA A 16 15.70 6.83 15.05
C ALA A 16 16.66 7.40 13.98
N ASN A 17 16.54 6.98 12.71
CA ASN A 17 17.32 7.50 11.60
C ASN A 17 16.52 8.52 10.76
N PRO A 18 16.57 9.83 11.07
CA PRO A 18 15.81 10.84 10.33
C PRO A 18 16.26 10.99 8.87
N LYS A 19 17.50 10.63 8.53
CA LYS A 19 17.99 10.67 7.15
C LYS A 19 17.23 9.70 6.26
N LEU A 20 16.94 8.49 6.77
CA LEU A 20 16.19 7.46 6.05
C LEU A 20 14.82 7.97 5.60
N SER A 21 13.99 8.40 6.56
CA SER A 21 12.64 8.92 6.25
C SER A 21 12.70 10.13 5.33
N LYS A 22 13.66 11.05 5.55
CA LYS A 22 13.86 12.21 4.69
C LYS A 22 14.17 11.83 3.24
N ALA A 23 15.10 10.90 3.01
CA ALA A 23 15.45 10.44 1.66
C ALA A 23 14.24 9.85 0.92
N LEU A 24 13.47 9.00 1.62
CA LEU A 24 12.30 8.33 1.05
C LEU A 24 11.14 9.31 0.79
N HIS A 25 10.94 10.31 1.64
CA HIS A 25 9.93 11.36 1.42
C HIS A 25 10.28 12.28 0.27
N LEU A 26 11.54 12.73 0.17
CA LEU A 26 12.00 13.59 -0.93
C LEU A 26 11.76 12.90 -2.28
N PHE A 27 12.14 11.62 -2.38
CA PHE A 27 11.88 10.85 -3.58
C PHE A 27 10.38 10.62 -3.81
N GLY A 28 9.64 10.21 -2.79
CA GLY A 28 8.21 9.91 -2.90
C GLY A 28 7.37 11.11 -3.36
N ASP A 29 7.65 12.29 -2.83
CA ASP A 29 6.98 13.55 -3.23
C ASP A 29 7.30 13.91 -4.70
N ALA A 30 8.58 13.88 -5.08
CA ALA A 30 9.01 14.18 -6.45
C ALA A 30 8.44 13.16 -7.45
N TYR A 31 8.39 11.89 -7.06
CA TYR A 31 7.86 10.79 -7.85
C TYR A 31 6.39 11.00 -8.24
N LEU A 32 5.54 11.47 -7.32
CA LEU A 32 4.12 11.69 -7.62
C LEU A 32 3.93 12.69 -8.76
N ILE A 33 4.67 13.81 -8.71
CA ILE A 33 4.65 14.86 -9.72
C ILE A 33 5.21 14.34 -11.05
N ALA A 34 6.38 13.68 -11.01
CA ALA A 34 7.02 13.12 -12.21
C ALA A 34 6.11 12.09 -12.90
N ARG A 35 5.48 11.20 -12.12
CA ARG A 35 4.55 10.19 -12.63
C ARG A 35 3.31 10.83 -13.28
N GLU A 36 2.68 11.79 -12.62
CA GLU A 36 1.52 12.49 -13.18
C GLU A 36 1.87 13.13 -14.54
N ASN A 37 3.02 13.81 -14.61
CA ASN A 37 3.52 14.39 -15.85
C ASN A 37 3.78 13.33 -16.94
N ALA A 38 4.33 12.17 -16.57
CA ALA A 38 4.63 11.09 -17.50
C ALA A 38 3.38 10.44 -18.13
N TYR A 39 2.22 10.58 -17.49
CA TYR A 39 0.92 10.11 -17.97
C TYR A 39 0.05 11.20 -18.60
N ARG A 40 0.54 12.45 -18.70
CA ARG A 40 -0.23 13.54 -19.30
C ARG A 40 -0.64 13.19 -20.74
N GLY A 41 -1.94 13.30 -21.02
CA GLY A 41 -2.52 12.96 -22.33
C GLY A 41 -2.69 11.46 -22.58
N LEU A 42 -2.47 10.60 -21.58
CA LEU A 42 -2.66 9.15 -21.67
C LEU A 42 -3.79 8.70 -20.74
N ASP A 43 -4.54 7.69 -21.18
CA ASP A 43 -5.52 7.02 -20.33
C ASP A 43 -4.85 5.91 -19.51
N PHE A 44 -4.43 6.25 -18.29
CA PHE A 44 -3.81 5.30 -17.37
C PHE A 44 -4.74 4.13 -17.02
N GLU A 45 -6.06 4.37 -16.92
CA GLU A 45 -7.02 3.33 -16.54
C GLU A 45 -7.23 2.30 -17.66
N ALA A 46 -7.31 2.76 -18.91
CA ALA A 46 -7.34 1.87 -20.08
C ALA A 46 -6.04 1.07 -20.18
N MET A 47 -4.88 1.74 -20.10
CA MET A 47 -3.57 1.06 -20.23
C MET A 47 -3.35 0.00 -19.16
N ARG A 48 -3.68 0.28 -17.90
CA ARG A 48 -3.51 -0.70 -16.81
C ARG A 48 -4.51 -1.85 -16.88
N THR A 49 -5.70 -1.61 -17.44
CA THR A 49 -6.71 -2.64 -17.66
C THR A 49 -6.26 -3.58 -18.77
N GLU A 50 -5.72 -3.04 -19.87
CA GLU A 50 -5.11 -3.82 -20.95
C GLU A 50 -3.95 -4.68 -20.41
N LEU A 51 -3.03 -4.10 -19.64
CA LEU A 51 -1.92 -4.85 -19.07
C LEU A 51 -2.40 -5.98 -18.12
N ALA A 52 -3.43 -5.71 -17.30
CA ALA A 52 -3.99 -6.75 -16.43
C ALA A 52 -4.53 -7.94 -17.24
N ALA A 53 -5.27 -7.68 -18.33
CA ALA A 53 -5.79 -8.72 -19.21
C ALA A 53 -4.68 -9.54 -19.87
N ILE A 54 -3.63 -8.87 -20.37
CA ILE A 54 -2.44 -9.54 -20.94
C ILE A 54 -1.81 -10.49 -19.91
N LYS A 55 -1.60 -10.01 -18.68
CA LYS A 55 -0.97 -10.82 -17.63
C LYS A 55 -1.87 -11.98 -17.16
N ASP A 56 -3.19 -11.82 -17.21
CA ASP A 56 -4.13 -12.91 -16.92
C ASP A 56 -4.08 -14.01 -17.98
N GLU A 57 -4.06 -13.63 -19.26
CA GLU A 57 -3.95 -14.61 -20.34
C GLU A 57 -2.63 -15.38 -20.25
N VAL A 58 -1.50 -14.68 -20.02
CA VAL A 58 -0.20 -15.31 -19.80
C VAL A 58 -0.26 -16.29 -18.63
N ARG A 59 -0.94 -15.95 -17.53
CA ARG A 59 -1.09 -16.85 -16.38
C ARG A 59 -1.85 -18.13 -16.74
N VAL A 60 -2.95 -18.01 -17.49
CA VAL A 60 -3.77 -19.16 -17.90
C VAL A 60 -2.98 -20.07 -18.86
N ARG A 61 -2.28 -19.48 -19.84
CA ARG A 61 -1.50 -20.20 -20.86
C ARG A 61 -0.05 -20.44 -20.46
N ARG A 62 0.33 -20.24 -19.20
CA ARG A 62 1.74 -20.19 -18.77
C ARG A 62 2.57 -21.42 -19.15
N LYS A 63 1.97 -22.62 -19.09
CA LYS A 63 2.66 -23.88 -19.43
C LYS A 63 2.93 -23.99 -20.93
N GLU A 64 1.95 -23.62 -21.75
CA GLU A 64 2.06 -23.56 -23.21
C GLU A 64 3.11 -22.52 -23.62
N LEU A 65 3.01 -21.29 -23.09
CA LEU A 65 3.94 -20.21 -23.39
C LEU A 65 5.36 -20.49 -22.90
N LEU A 66 5.52 -21.21 -21.79
CA LEU A 66 6.83 -21.63 -21.30
C LEU A 66 7.45 -22.66 -22.25
N ALA A 67 6.68 -23.66 -22.71
CA ALA A 67 7.15 -24.65 -23.67
C ALA A 67 7.53 -23.99 -25.02
N GLU A 68 6.69 -23.07 -25.51
CA GLU A 68 6.97 -22.27 -26.71
C GLU A 68 8.25 -21.44 -26.54
N PHE A 69 8.42 -20.76 -25.40
CA PHE A 69 9.63 -20.01 -25.10
C PHE A 69 10.89 -20.88 -25.15
N ILE A 70 10.86 -22.05 -24.50
CA ILE A 70 12.00 -22.98 -24.45
C ILE A 70 12.37 -23.43 -25.86
N GLN A 71 11.38 -23.92 -26.62
CA GLN A 71 11.60 -24.38 -27.99
C GLN A 71 12.23 -23.29 -28.86
N ASN A 72 11.71 -22.06 -28.79
CA ASN A 72 12.22 -20.96 -29.60
C ASN A 72 13.60 -20.46 -29.13
N ALA A 73 13.88 -20.50 -27.82
CA ALA A 73 15.18 -20.12 -27.28
C ALA A 73 16.27 -21.14 -27.68
N GLU A 74 15.96 -22.43 -27.60
CA GLU A 74 16.85 -23.51 -28.02
C GLU A 74 17.09 -23.49 -29.53
N ALA A 75 16.05 -23.25 -30.33
CA ALA A 75 16.17 -23.05 -31.77
C ALA A 75 17.05 -21.83 -32.13
N ALA A 76 17.12 -20.83 -31.26
CA ALA A 76 18.02 -19.68 -31.41
C ALA A 76 19.44 -19.92 -30.87
N GLY A 77 19.74 -21.13 -30.38
CA GLY A 77 21.07 -21.53 -29.91
C GLY A 77 21.33 -21.31 -28.42
N SER A 78 20.31 -21.00 -27.62
CA SER A 78 20.42 -20.89 -26.17
C SER A 78 20.24 -22.25 -25.48
N LYS A 79 20.90 -22.47 -24.35
CA LYS A 79 20.65 -23.63 -23.48
C LYS A 79 19.68 -23.23 -22.38
N VAL A 80 18.53 -23.89 -22.26
CA VAL A 80 17.54 -23.56 -21.22
C VAL A 80 17.59 -24.59 -20.10
N PHE A 81 17.58 -24.11 -18.85
CA PHE A 81 17.51 -24.94 -17.66
C PHE A 81 16.40 -24.43 -16.75
N ILE A 82 15.53 -25.32 -16.28
CA ILE A 82 14.44 -24.99 -15.36
C ILE A 82 14.82 -25.51 -13.98
N ALA A 83 15.06 -24.60 -13.05
CA ALA A 83 15.30 -24.90 -11.65
C ALA A 83 14.00 -24.86 -10.85
N LYS A 84 13.78 -25.89 -10.03
CA LYS A 84 12.67 -25.96 -9.07
C LYS A 84 12.80 -24.90 -7.98
N ASP A 85 14.01 -24.68 -7.49
CA ASP A 85 14.30 -23.74 -6.41
C ASP A 85 15.60 -22.97 -6.64
N THR A 86 15.90 -22.05 -5.72
CA THR A 86 17.09 -21.21 -5.80
C THR A 86 18.39 -21.98 -5.63
N LYS A 87 18.37 -23.11 -4.91
CA LYS A 87 19.56 -23.95 -4.71
C LYS A 87 19.95 -24.62 -6.03
N GLU A 88 19.01 -25.25 -6.71
CA GLU A 88 19.25 -25.89 -8.00
C GLU A 88 19.73 -24.87 -9.06
N ALA A 89 19.17 -23.66 -9.05
CA ALA A 89 19.62 -22.58 -9.92
C ALA A 89 21.07 -22.16 -9.64
N ASN A 90 21.45 -22.04 -8.36
CA ASN A 90 22.82 -21.74 -7.95
C ASN A 90 23.78 -22.86 -8.35
N ASP A 91 23.40 -24.12 -8.09
CA ASP A 91 24.21 -25.29 -8.42
C ASP A 91 24.50 -25.33 -9.94
N TYR A 92 23.52 -25.01 -10.78
CA TYR A 92 23.72 -24.90 -12.23
C TYR A 92 24.79 -23.87 -12.59
N VAL A 93 24.68 -22.64 -12.07
CA VAL A 93 25.63 -21.56 -12.39
C VAL A 93 27.03 -21.88 -11.85
N ILE A 94 27.14 -22.45 -10.66
CA ILE A 94 28.41 -22.87 -10.05
C ILE A 94 29.07 -23.97 -10.89
N ASN A 95 28.31 -24.97 -11.32
CA ASN A 95 28.83 -26.07 -12.14
C ASN A 95 29.25 -25.58 -13.53
N LEU A 96 28.49 -24.68 -14.13
CA LEU A 96 28.88 -24.02 -15.38
C LEU A 96 30.19 -23.24 -15.21
N ALA A 97 30.31 -22.45 -14.14
CA ALA A 97 31.54 -21.71 -13.85
C ALA A 97 32.76 -22.64 -13.70
N LYS A 98 32.62 -23.75 -12.95
CA LYS A 98 33.66 -24.77 -12.82
C LYS A 98 34.03 -25.40 -14.16
N GLN A 99 33.03 -25.76 -14.98
CA GLN A 99 33.24 -26.35 -16.30
C GLN A 99 34.02 -25.41 -17.23
N LYS A 100 33.77 -24.10 -17.13
CA LYS A 100 34.44 -23.07 -17.93
C LYS A 100 35.77 -22.59 -17.34
N GLY A 101 36.15 -23.08 -16.15
CA GLY A 101 37.30 -22.55 -15.42
C GLY A 101 37.14 -21.09 -15.01
N ALA A 102 35.90 -20.59 -14.95
CA ALA A 102 35.59 -19.20 -14.66
C ALA A 102 35.86 -18.88 -13.18
N ARG A 103 36.55 -17.77 -12.94
CA ARG A 103 36.85 -17.25 -11.60
C ARG A 103 36.11 -15.94 -11.32
N HIS A 104 35.57 -15.29 -12.34
CA HIS A 104 34.90 -14.01 -12.21
C HIS A 104 33.62 -13.93 -13.03
N ILE A 105 32.52 -13.58 -12.34
CA ILE A 105 31.22 -13.30 -12.94
C ILE A 105 30.86 -11.82 -12.75
N ALA A 106 30.62 -11.11 -13.85
CA ALA A 106 30.06 -9.75 -13.83
C ALA A 106 28.54 -9.82 -13.95
N LYS A 107 27.83 -9.27 -12.96
CA LYS A 107 26.38 -9.33 -12.86
C LYS A 107 25.74 -7.97 -13.11
N SER A 108 24.81 -7.94 -14.05
CA SER A 108 23.81 -6.88 -14.08
C SER A 108 22.65 -7.24 -13.16
N LYS A 109 22.07 -6.23 -12.51
CA LYS A 109 20.92 -6.31 -11.63
C LYS A 109 19.92 -7.44 -11.95
N SER A 110 19.73 -8.36 -11.00
CA SER A 110 18.69 -9.38 -11.04
C SER A 110 18.13 -9.64 -9.65
N MET A 111 16.86 -9.27 -9.43
CA MET A 111 16.15 -9.57 -8.17
C MET A 111 16.12 -11.07 -7.85
N VAL A 112 16.10 -11.92 -8.87
CA VAL A 112 16.08 -13.38 -8.66
C VAL A 112 17.43 -13.90 -8.19
N SER A 113 18.54 -13.24 -8.58
CA SER A 113 19.85 -13.58 -8.02
C SER A 113 20.00 -13.15 -6.55
N GLU A 114 19.28 -12.09 -6.13
CA GLU A 114 19.17 -11.70 -4.72
C GLU A 114 18.33 -12.70 -3.91
N GLU A 115 17.20 -13.17 -4.48
CA GLU A 115 16.41 -14.27 -3.89
C GLU A 115 17.26 -15.52 -3.66
N ALA A 116 18.14 -15.83 -4.63
CA ALA A 116 18.98 -17.00 -4.59
C ALA A 116 20.24 -16.83 -3.73
N HIS A 117 20.51 -15.62 -3.22
CA HIS A 117 21.77 -15.27 -2.56
C HIS A 117 23.00 -15.71 -3.38
N LEU A 118 22.92 -15.55 -4.71
CA LEU A 118 23.87 -16.13 -5.66
C LEU A 118 25.31 -15.67 -5.40
N ASN A 119 25.52 -14.40 -5.01
CA ASN A 119 26.88 -13.88 -4.75
C ASN A 119 27.56 -14.68 -3.63
N LYS A 120 26.86 -14.92 -2.51
CA LYS A 120 27.39 -15.72 -1.40
C LYS A 120 27.64 -17.17 -1.81
N ALA A 121 26.76 -17.74 -2.64
CA ALA A 121 26.90 -19.10 -3.13
C ALA A 121 28.14 -19.26 -4.05
N LEU A 122 28.41 -18.26 -4.91
CA LEU A 122 29.59 -18.21 -5.78
C LEU A 122 30.88 -17.99 -4.98
N GLU A 123 30.87 -17.05 -4.03
CA GLU A 123 32.01 -16.73 -3.16
C GLU A 123 32.46 -17.94 -2.33
N ALA A 124 31.51 -18.73 -1.81
CA ALA A 124 31.79 -19.98 -1.10
C ALA A 124 32.54 -21.02 -1.96
N HIS A 125 32.53 -20.86 -3.29
CA HIS A 125 33.24 -21.70 -4.25
C HIS A 125 34.45 -21.00 -4.89
N GLY A 126 34.91 -19.88 -4.32
CA GLY A 126 36.06 -19.13 -4.81
C GLY A 126 35.81 -18.38 -6.12
N ILE A 127 34.55 -18.20 -6.51
CA ILE A 127 34.16 -17.45 -7.71
C ILE A 127 33.76 -16.04 -7.28
N LYS A 128 34.46 -15.03 -7.81
CA LYS A 128 34.13 -13.63 -7.56
C LYS A 128 32.84 -13.25 -8.30
N ALA A 129 31.90 -12.64 -7.60
CA ALA A 129 30.69 -12.05 -8.18
C ALA A 129 30.72 -10.53 -8.01
N SER A 130 30.70 -9.78 -9.12
CA SER A 130 30.72 -8.32 -9.09
C SER A 130 29.40 -7.75 -9.57
N GLU A 131 28.72 -6.97 -8.73
CA GLU A 131 27.58 -6.17 -9.17
C GLU A 131 28.06 -5.00 -10.03
N THR A 132 27.39 -4.77 -11.14
CA THR A 132 27.79 -3.77 -12.13
C THR A 132 26.78 -2.64 -12.33
N ASP A 133 25.63 -2.70 -11.66
CA ASP A 133 24.72 -1.57 -11.49
C ASP A 133 25.26 -0.66 -10.38
N LEU A 134 25.32 0.66 -10.59
CA LEU A 134 25.90 1.56 -9.59
C LEU A 134 25.23 1.42 -8.22
N GLY A 135 23.90 1.32 -8.20
CA GLY A 135 23.14 1.15 -6.97
C GLY A 135 23.45 -0.16 -6.27
N GLU A 136 23.46 -1.28 -7.01
CA GLU A 136 23.80 -2.59 -6.45
C GLU A 136 25.26 -2.66 -5.99
N TRP A 137 26.19 -2.02 -6.72
CA TRP A 137 27.60 -1.98 -6.34
C TRP A 137 27.82 -1.20 -5.04
N ILE A 138 27.14 -0.06 -4.86
CA ILE A 138 27.15 0.68 -3.59
C ILE A 138 26.68 -0.22 -2.44
N ILE A 139 25.59 -0.97 -2.64
CA ILE A 139 25.04 -1.88 -1.64
C ILE A 139 25.99 -3.05 -1.35
N GLN A 140 26.61 -3.62 -2.37
CA GLN A 140 27.60 -4.69 -2.25
C GLN A 140 28.80 -4.22 -1.41
N LEU A 141 29.36 -3.04 -1.70
CA LEU A 141 30.44 -2.44 -0.92
C LEU A 141 30.03 -2.16 0.53
N ALA A 142 28.79 -1.74 0.75
CA ALA A 142 28.27 -1.47 2.08
C ALA A 142 27.99 -2.76 2.88
N GLY A 143 28.02 -3.95 2.24
CA GLY A 143 27.65 -5.21 2.87
C GLY A 143 26.15 -5.28 3.24
N GLN A 144 25.32 -4.54 2.52
CA GLN A 144 23.89 -4.42 2.79
C GLN A 144 23.07 -5.21 1.77
N ARG A 145 21.75 -5.28 2.01
CA ARG A 145 20.79 -5.71 0.99
C ARG A 145 20.14 -4.51 0.31
N PRO A 146 19.57 -4.64 -0.89
CA PRO A 146 18.84 -3.55 -1.53
C PRO A 146 17.67 -3.06 -0.67
N SER A 147 17.50 -1.74 -0.59
CA SER A 147 16.36 -1.12 0.11
C SER A 147 15.16 -0.89 -0.81
N HIS A 148 15.36 -0.95 -2.14
CA HIS A 148 14.33 -0.75 -3.15
C HIS A 148 14.64 -1.53 -4.43
N MET A 149 13.61 -2.12 -5.05
CA MET A 149 13.75 -2.97 -6.24
C MET A 149 14.35 -2.25 -7.45
N VAL A 150 14.07 -0.95 -7.64
CA VAL A 150 14.57 -0.18 -8.79
C VAL A 150 15.78 0.69 -8.43
N MET A 151 15.92 1.11 -7.18
CA MET A 151 16.92 2.08 -6.72
C MET A 151 17.58 1.57 -5.44
N PRO A 152 18.48 0.58 -5.52
CA PRO A 152 18.92 -0.23 -4.38
C PRO A 152 19.41 0.59 -3.18
N ALA A 153 20.16 1.66 -3.45
CA ALA A 153 20.76 2.58 -2.47
C ALA A 153 19.94 3.86 -2.22
N ILE A 154 18.61 3.87 -2.46
CA ILE A 154 17.75 5.07 -2.29
C ILE A 154 17.81 5.69 -0.87
N HIS A 155 18.20 4.91 0.13
CA HIS A 155 18.30 5.36 1.52
C HIS A 155 19.63 6.05 1.87
N MET A 156 20.61 6.04 0.96
CA MET A 156 21.95 6.60 1.17
C MET A 156 22.08 7.96 0.50
N PHE A 157 22.68 8.92 1.21
CA PHE A 157 23.06 10.20 0.64
C PHE A 157 24.45 10.14 -0.01
N LYS A 158 24.73 11.10 -0.90
CA LYS A 158 25.99 11.17 -1.65
C LYS A 158 27.23 11.27 -0.75
N GLU A 159 27.08 11.84 0.44
CA GLU A 159 28.14 11.93 1.45
C GLU A 159 28.55 10.55 1.96
N GLU A 160 27.58 9.69 2.26
CA GLU A 160 27.81 8.31 2.73
C GLU A 160 28.44 7.46 1.62
N VAL A 161 28.02 7.68 0.36
CA VAL A 161 28.62 7.03 -0.81
C VAL A 161 30.07 7.47 -1.01
N ALA A 162 30.40 8.74 -0.79
CA ALA A 162 31.76 9.25 -0.90
C ALA A 162 32.70 8.65 0.15
N GLU A 163 32.22 8.50 1.39
CA GLU A 163 32.96 7.81 2.46
C GLU A 163 33.20 6.34 2.11
N LEU A 164 32.18 5.67 1.58
CA LEU A 164 32.28 4.27 1.17
C LEU A 164 33.30 4.06 0.05
N PHE A 165 33.25 4.89 -1.00
CA PHE A 165 34.22 4.81 -2.09
C PHE A 165 35.63 5.22 -1.64
N THR A 166 35.75 6.20 -0.74
CA THR A 166 37.05 6.57 -0.14
C THR A 166 37.68 5.38 0.57
N LYS A 167 36.89 4.60 1.31
CA LYS A 167 37.35 3.38 1.98
C LYS A 167 37.74 2.29 0.99
N GLU A 168 37.00 2.13 -0.11
CA GLU A 168 37.30 1.12 -1.14
C GLU A 168 38.60 1.43 -1.89
N CYS A 169 38.81 2.68 -2.30
CA CYS A 169 39.96 3.05 -3.13
C CYS A 169 41.17 3.58 -2.36
N GLY A 170 41.05 3.76 -1.04
CA GLY A 170 42.10 4.29 -0.17
C GLY A 170 42.46 5.76 -0.42
N THR A 171 41.71 6.47 -1.28
CA THR A 171 41.93 7.89 -1.62
C THR A 171 40.69 8.69 -1.31
N ARG A 172 40.83 9.87 -0.70
CA ARG A 172 39.70 10.73 -0.34
C ARG A 172 38.95 11.22 -1.58
N LEU A 173 37.67 10.90 -1.66
CA LEU A 173 36.75 11.39 -2.69
C LEU A 173 35.79 12.45 -2.12
N THR A 174 35.50 13.48 -2.91
CA THR A 174 34.52 14.50 -2.55
C THR A 174 33.09 14.01 -2.80
N PRO A 175 32.08 14.49 -2.05
CA PRO A 175 30.67 14.14 -2.25
C PRO A 175 30.05 14.90 -3.45
N GLU A 176 30.79 14.99 -4.54
CA GLU A 176 30.34 15.53 -5.82
C GLU A 176 29.91 14.37 -6.71
N ILE A 177 28.67 14.41 -7.23
CA ILE A 177 28.08 13.32 -8.01
C ILE A 177 28.98 12.93 -9.20
N LYS A 178 29.53 13.92 -9.91
CA LYS A 178 30.42 13.67 -11.05
C LYS A 178 31.65 12.87 -10.64
N THR A 179 32.34 13.30 -9.57
CA THR A 179 33.53 12.63 -9.03
C THR A 179 33.24 11.18 -8.63
N LEU A 180 32.13 10.93 -7.94
CA LEU A 180 31.73 9.58 -7.54
C LEU A 180 31.38 8.69 -8.74
N VAL A 181 30.66 9.22 -9.73
CA VAL A 181 30.29 8.48 -10.94
C VAL A 181 31.52 8.18 -11.81
N ASP A 182 32.45 9.12 -11.94
CA ASP A 182 33.69 8.92 -12.70
C ASP A 182 34.56 7.84 -12.05
N HIS A 183 34.66 7.84 -10.72
CA HIS A 183 35.35 6.79 -9.97
C HIS A 183 34.69 5.42 -10.19
N ALA A 184 33.36 5.33 -9.99
CA ALA A 184 32.61 4.10 -10.20
C ALA A 184 32.78 3.57 -11.63
N ARG A 185 32.75 4.45 -12.63
CA ARG A 185 32.96 4.10 -14.03
C ARG A 185 34.34 3.48 -14.27
N LEU A 186 35.41 4.08 -13.74
CA LEU A 186 36.76 3.56 -13.87
C LEU A 186 36.90 2.18 -13.22
N ARG A 187 36.30 2.02 -12.03
CA ARG A 187 36.37 0.78 -11.25
C ARG A 187 35.57 -0.35 -11.87
N LEU A 188 34.31 -0.10 -12.22
CA LEU A 188 33.38 -1.09 -12.81
C LEU A 188 33.80 -1.46 -14.23
N ARG A 189 34.42 -0.56 -15.00
CA ARG A 189 34.88 -0.87 -16.36
C ARG A 189 35.80 -2.10 -16.38
N LYS A 190 36.71 -2.21 -15.41
CA LYS A 190 37.62 -3.35 -15.27
C LYS A 190 36.88 -4.66 -14.99
N GLU A 191 35.76 -4.58 -14.26
CA GLU A 191 34.97 -5.77 -13.91
C GLU A 191 34.34 -6.41 -15.15
N TYR A 192 33.88 -5.65 -16.14
CA TYR A 192 33.31 -6.23 -17.37
C TYR A 192 34.34 -6.90 -18.27
N PHE A 193 35.53 -6.29 -18.43
CA PHE A 193 36.57 -6.81 -19.32
C PHE A 193 37.27 -8.05 -18.77
N ASN A 194 37.31 -8.19 -17.45
CA ASN A 194 37.98 -9.31 -16.78
C ASN A 194 37.02 -10.46 -16.45
N ALA A 195 35.71 -10.30 -16.68
CA ALA A 195 34.73 -11.32 -16.35
C ALA A 195 34.73 -12.46 -17.38
N ASP A 196 34.77 -13.69 -16.87
CA ASP A 196 34.67 -14.91 -17.67
C ASP A 196 33.23 -15.20 -18.09
N ILE A 197 32.29 -14.87 -17.20
CA ILE A 197 30.85 -15.04 -17.40
C ILE A 197 30.14 -13.73 -17.13
N GLY A 198 29.22 -13.38 -18.02
CA GLY A 198 28.28 -12.28 -17.81
C GLY A 198 26.94 -12.83 -17.36
N LEU A 199 26.36 -12.25 -16.32
CA LEU A 199 25.04 -12.64 -15.83
C LEU A 199 24.07 -11.46 -15.89
N THR A 200 22.88 -11.69 -16.43
CA THR A 200 21.80 -10.70 -16.43
C THR A 200 20.51 -11.27 -15.86
N GLY A 201 19.63 -10.40 -15.36
CA GLY A 201 18.23 -10.76 -15.17
C GLY A 201 17.44 -10.80 -16.48
N ALA A 202 16.12 -10.72 -16.39
CA ALA A 202 15.24 -10.41 -17.50
C ALA A 202 13.98 -9.67 -17.00
N ASN A 203 13.56 -8.64 -17.73
CA ASN A 203 12.25 -8.02 -17.55
C ASN A 203 11.16 -8.78 -18.33
N PHE A 204 11.53 -9.38 -19.46
CA PHE A 204 10.65 -10.10 -20.37
C PHE A 204 11.29 -11.40 -20.84
N LEU A 205 10.48 -12.45 -20.93
CA LEU A 205 10.77 -13.70 -21.66
C LEU A 205 9.72 -13.80 -22.77
N VAL A 206 10.11 -13.60 -24.03
CA VAL A 206 9.19 -13.45 -25.16
C VAL A 206 8.94 -14.81 -25.80
N ALA A 207 7.78 -15.41 -25.53
CA ALA A 207 7.49 -16.82 -25.87
C ALA A 207 7.70 -17.13 -27.35
N ASN A 208 7.07 -16.38 -28.25
CA ASN A 208 7.11 -16.64 -29.69
C ASN A 208 8.48 -16.42 -30.37
N THR A 209 9.46 -15.85 -29.67
CA THR A 209 10.81 -15.63 -30.21
C THR A 209 11.91 -16.31 -29.42
N GLY A 210 11.65 -16.78 -28.20
CA GLY A 210 12.69 -17.25 -27.28
C GLY A 210 13.65 -16.15 -26.82
N GLY A 211 13.34 -14.88 -27.12
CA GLY A 211 14.17 -13.73 -26.77
C GLY A 211 13.89 -13.21 -25.36
N ILE A 212 14.86 -12.49 -24.81
CA ILE A 212 14.72 -11.77 -23.54
C ILE A 212 14.72 -10.26 -23.77
N GLY A 213 14.12 -9.53 -22.84
CA GLY A 213 14.19 -8.07 -22.82
C GLY A 213 14.64 -7.53 -21.47
N LEU A 214 15.45 -6.47 -21.51
CA LEU A 214 16.08 -5.80 -20.38
C LEU A 214 15.73 -4.32 -20.41
N VAL A 215 15.41 -3.76 -19.24
CA VAL A 215 15.09 -2.34 -19.06
C VAL A 215 16.06 -1.75 -18.06
N THR A 216 16.98 -0.90 -18.52
CA THR A 216 18.04 -0.32 -17.68
C THR A 216 18.23 1.17 -17.94
N ASN A 217 18.66 1.90 -16.91
CA ASN A 217 19.09 3.30 -17.03
C ASN A 217 20.59 3.43 -17.31
N GLU A 218 21.33 2.32 -17.19
CA GLU A 218 22.77 2.21 -17.40
C GLU A 218 23.08 1.21 -18.52
N GLY A 219 24.24 1.35 -19.16
CA GLY A 219 24.69 0.45 -20.23
C GLY A 219 25.32 -0.86 -19.73
N ASN A 220 25.34 -1.07 -18.42
CA ASN A 220 25.98 -2.20 -17.74
C ASN A 220 25.44 -3.56 -18.21
N ALA A 221 24.12 -3.72 -18.32
CA ALA A 221 23.53 -4.99 -18.72
C ALA A 221 23.92 -5.41 -20.14
N ARG A 222 24.08 -4.45 -21.06
CA ARG A 222 24.62 -4.73 -22.39
C ARG A 222 26.07 -5.22 -22.30
N LEU A 223 26.92 -4.55 -21.53
CA LEU A 223 28.32 -4.96 -21.35
C LEU A 223 28.44 -6.35 -20.73
N CYS A 224 27.67 -6.64 -19.67
CA CYS A 224 27.57 -7.98 -19.07
C CYS A 224 27.10 -9.02 -20.08
N ALA A 225 26.08 -8.71 -20.89
CA ALA A 225 25.58 -9.66 -21.85
C ALA A 225 26.52 -9.87 -23.04
N THR A 226 27.30 -8.87 -23.48
CA THR A 226 28.05 -8.95 -24.74
C THR A 226 29.54 -9.24 -24.61
N LEU A 227 30.23 -8.74 -23.58
CA LEU A 227 31.70 -8.85 -23.50
C LEU A 227 32.19 -10.26 -23.09
N PRO A 228 31.65 -10.89 -22.02
CA PRO A 228 32.06 -12.25 -21.65
C PRO A 228 31.63 -13.27 -22.71
N LYS A 229 32.43 -14.33 -22.90
CA LYS A 229 32.14 -15.39 -23.89
C LYS A 229 30.88 -16.19 -23.55
N VAL A 230 30.59 -16.31 -22.26
CA VAL A 230 29.39 -16.97 -21.73
C VAL A 230 28.44 -15.95 -21.14
N HIS A 231 27.17 -16.00 -21.54
CA HIS A 231 26.08 -15.18 -20.99
C HIS A 231 25.06 -16.06 -20.29
N VAL A 232 24.81 -15.79 -19.01
CA VAL A 232 23.77 -16.44 -18.21
C VAL A 232 22.61 -15.45 -18.00
N VAL A 233 21.41 -15.82 -18.44
CA VAL A 233 20.16 -15.16 -18.05
C VAL A 233 19.61 -15.87 -16.82
N PHE A 234 19.37 -15.14 -15.74
CA PHE A 234 18.89 -15.68 -14.47
C PHE A 234 17.55 -15.03 -14.11
N ALA A 235 16.44 -15.73 -14.38
CA ALA A 235 15.10 -15.16 -14.34
C ALA A 235 14.07 -16.15 -13.78
N GLY A 236 12.96 -15.63 -13.24
CA GLY A 236 11.86 -16.47 -12.79
C GLY A 236 10.85 -16.74 -13.91
N ILE A 237 10.21 -17.92 -13.90
CA ILE A 237 9.25 -18.36 -14.95
C ILE A 237 8.10 -17.39 -15.21
N HIS A 238 7.68 -16.61 -14.20
CA HIS A 238 6.63 -15.60 -14.29
C HIS A 238 6.89 -14.39 -15.22
N LYS A 239 8.10 -14.28 -15.79
CA LYS A 239 8.52 -13.15 -16.65
C LYS A 239 8.04 -13.28 -18.10
N LEU A 240 7.29 -14.34 -18.42
CA LEU A 240 6.74 -14.59 -19.75
C LEU A 240 5.83 -13.46 -20.24
N VAL A 241 5.91 -13.23 -21.55
CA VAL A 241 4.99 -12.45 -22.38
C VAL A 241 4.76 -13.22 -23.68
N ARG A 242 3.60 -13.01 -24.33
CA ARG A 242 3.25 -13.77 -25.54
C ARG A 242 4.16 -13.40 -26.70
N ASN A 243 4.38 -12.10 -26.88
CA ASN A 243 5.09 -11.52 -28.02
C ASN A 243 5.76 -10.19 -27.64
N ILE A 244 6.44 -9.57 -28.61
CA ILE A 244 7.15 -8.31 -28.40
C ILE A 244 6.18 -7.13 -28.22
N GLU A 245 5.00 -7.17 -28.82
CA GLU A 245 3.97 -6.14 -28.66
C GLU A 245 3.52 -6.02 -27.20
N ASP A 246 3.27 -7.15 -26.53
CA ASP A 246 2.98 -7.18 -25.09
C ASP A 246 4.13 -6.61 -24.26
N ALA A 247 5.37 -6.96 -24.63
CA ALA A 247 6.56 -6.45 -23.96
C ALA A 247 6.66 -4.92 -24.09
N ILE A 248 6.38 -4.37 -25.28
CA ILE A 248 6.34 -2.93 -25.54
C ILE A 248 5.23 -2.25 -24.73
N LYS A 249 4.05 -2.87 -24.59
CA LYS A 249 2.97 -2.33 -23.74
C LYS A 249 3.43 -2.23 -22.28
N ILE A 250 4.18 -3.22 -21.78
CA ILE A 250 4.77 -3.16 -20.44
C ILE A 250 5.83 -2.05 -20.34
N THR A 251 6.71 -1.88 -21.34
CA THR A 251 7.74 -0.82 -21.31
C THR A 251 7.15 0.59 -21.37
N ARG A 252 5.93 0.76 -21.88
CA ARG A 252 5.20 2.04 -21.76
C ARG A 252 4.76 2.34 -20.32
N LEU A 253 4.51 1.33 -19.50
CA LEU A 253 4.05 1.50 -18.11
C LEU A 253 5.19 1.46 -17.09
N LEU A 254 6.16 0.55 -17.25
CA LEU A 254 7.18 0.26 -16.25
C LEU A 254 7.98 1.51 -15.84
N PRO A 255 8.61 2.29 -16.73
CA PRO A 255 9.44 3.44 -16.35
C PRO A 255 8.60 4.59 -15.77
N ARG A 256 7.40 4.83 -16.33
CA ARG A 256 6.46 5.84 -15.82
C ARG A 256 6.05 5.56 -14.39
N ASN A 257 5.81 4.29 -14.08
CA ASN A 257 5.46 3.86 -12.74
C ASN A 257 6.66 3.65 -11.81
N ALA A 258 7.88 3.50 -12.32
CA ALA A 258 9.06 3.30 -11.50
C ALA A 258 9.72 4.62 -11.05
N THR A 259 10.02 5.47 -12.02
CA THR A 259 10.83 6.69 -11.83
C THR A 259 10.16 7.94 -12.39
N GLY A 260 8.96 7.82 -12.97
CA GLY A 260 8.28 8.93 -13.64
C GLY A 260 8.90 9.28 -15.00
N GLN A 261 9.74 8.41 -15.57
CA GLN A 261 10.34 8.60 -16.88
C GLN A 261 9.41 8.09 -17.99
N LEU A 262 9.40 8.74 -19.15
CA LEU A 262 8.63 8.27 -20.31
C LEU A 262 9.16 6.93 -20.86
N LEU A 263 10.48 6.75 -20.80
CA LEU A 263 11.23 5.55 -21.16
C LEU A 263 12.56 5.57 -20.39
N THR A 264 13.20 4.42 -20.22
CA THR A 264 14.57 4.35 -19.69
C THR A 264 15.61 4.65 -20.78
N SER A 265 16.86 4.90 -20.38
CA SER A 265 17.97 5.14 -21.31
C SER A 265 18.20 3.97 -22.28
N TYR A 266 17.98 2.73 -21.81
CA TYR A 266 18.17 1.51 -22.61
C TYR A 266 16.99 0.56 -22.45
N ILE A 267 16.53 0.04 -23.59
CA ILE A 267 15.70 -1.15 -23.69
C ILE A 267 16.43 -2.10 -24.63
N THR A 268 16.94 -3.20 -24.09
CA THR A 268 17.77 -4.14 -24.85
C THR A 268 17.01 -5.44 -25.07
N TRP A 269 16.98 -5.91 -26.32
CA TRP A 269 16.40 -7.19 -26.71
C TRP A 269 17.53 -8.14 -27.12
N ILE A 270 17.54 -9.36 -26.60
CA ILE A 270 18.58 -10.35 -26.87
C ILE A 270 17.91 -11.65 -27.25
N ARG A 271 18.27 -12.22 -28.41
CA ARG A 271 17.78 -13.52 -28.85
C ARG A 271 18.96 -14.40 -29.28
N GLY A 272 19.10 -15.53 -28.60
CA GLY A 272 20.02 -16.58 -29.00
C GLY A 272 21.49 -16.19 -28.96
N ALA A 273 22.29 -17.04 -29.58
CA ALA A 273 23.70 -16.79 -29.84
C ALA A 273 23.97 -16.91 -31.34
N VAL A 274 24.41 -15.81 -31.95
CA VAL A 274 24.79 -15.77 -33.36
C VAL A 274 26.33 -15.75 -33.45
N PRO A 275 26.96 -16.63 -34.26
CA PRO A 275 28.40 -16.60 -34.45
C PRO A 275 28.86 -15.24 -35.01
N VAL A 276 29.95 -14.70 -34.47
CA VAL A 276 30.60 -13.48 -34.98
C VAL A 276 32.08 -13.80 -35.19
N ASN A 277 32.58 -13.61 -36.41
CA ASN A 277 33.97 -13.90 -36.80
C ASN A 277 34.44 -15.32 -36.42
N GLY A 278 33.55 -16.32 -36.52
CA GLY A 278 33.86 -17.72 -36.18
C GLY A 278 33.86 -18.02 -34.68
N GLU A 279 33.75 -17.02 -33.80
CA GLU A 279 33.53 -17.23 -32.38
C GLU A 279 32.02 -17.39 -32.09
N GLN A 280 31.67 -18.47 -31.39
CA GLN A 280 30.30 -18.71 -30.96
C GLN A 280 30.14 -18.24 -29.52
N LYS A 281 29.20 -17.32 -29.30
CA LYS A 281 28.76 -16.95 -27.96
C LYS A 281 27.97 -18.10 -27.34
N GLU A 282 28.14 -18.35 -26.05
CA GLU A 282 27.37 -19.38 -25.36
C GLU A 282 26.36 -18.70 -24.44
N GLN A 283 25.06 -18.96 -24.66
CA GLN A 283 24.00 -18.42 -23.83
C GLN A 283 23.29 -19.53 -23.04
N HIS A 284 23.15 -19.31 -21.74
CA HIS A 284 22.36 -20.15 -20.84
C HIS A 284 21.20 -19.33 -20.28
N ILE A 285 20.00 -19.90 -20.26
CA ILE A 285 18.81 -19.29 -19.65
C ILE A 285 18.37 -20.19 -18.50
N VAL A 286 18.63 -19.72 -17.28
CA VAL A 286 18.24 -20.37 -16.03
C VAL A 286 16.91 -19.79 -15.57
N LEU A 287 15.85 -20.57 -15.73
CA LEU A 287 14.48 -20.24 -15.34
C LEU A 287 14.15 -20.84 -13.98
N ILE A 288 13.58 -20.05 -13.08
CA ILE A 288 13.37 -20.45 -11.68
C ILE A 288 11.88 -20.43 -11.35
N ASP A 289 11.38 -21.54 -10.83
CA ASP A 289 10.07 -21.57 -10.15
C ASP A 289 10.18 -20.87 -8.78
N GLY A 290 10.83 -21.48 -7.80
CA GLY A 290 11.07 -20.84 -6.49
C GLY A 290 9.79 -20.37 -5.79
N GLY A 291 8.69 -21.11 -5.93
CA GLY A 291 7.39 -20.80 -5.33
C GLY A 291 6.42 -20.02 -6.23
N ARG A 292 6.77 -19.80 -7.50
CA ARG A 292 5.92 -19.10 -8.48
C ARG A 292 4.74 -19.94 -8.94
N GLU A 293 4.90 -21.25 -9.12
CA GLU A 293 3.78 -22.17 -9.40
C GLU A 293 2.80 -22.24 -8.23
N ALA A 294 3.29 -22.27 -6.99
CA ALA A 294 2.41 -22.19 -5.81
C ALA A 294 1.59 -20.88 -5.79
N LEU A 295 2.21 -19.76 -6.19
CA LEU A 295 1.51 -18.49 -6.34
C LEU A 295 0.51 -18.49 -7.51
N TYR A 296 0.82 -19.17 -8.62
CA TYR A 296 -0.09 -19.35 -9.75
C TYR A 296 -1.36 -20.12 -9.35
N GLU A 297 -1.22 -21.14 -8.50
CA GLU A 297 -2.34 -21.98 -8.06
C GLU A 297 -3.20 -21.33 -6.95
N SER A 298 -2.71 -20.27 -6.30
CA SER A 298 -3.49 -19.56 -5.28
C SER A 298 -4.63 -18.76 -5.91
N LYS A 299 -5.87 -19.21 -5.70
CA LYS A 299 -7.09 -18.52 -6.19
C LYS A 299 -7.13 -17.03 -5.82
N VAL A 300 -6.67 -16.68 -4.61
CA VAL A 300 -6.69 -15.31 -4.08
C VAL A 300 -5.42 -14.54 -4.44
N CYS A 301 -4.25 -15.16 -4.38
CA CYS A 301 -2.98 -14.45 -4.50
C CYS A 301 -2.41 -14.37 -5.93
N GLN A 302 -2.88 -15.20 -6.87
CA GLN A 302 -2.34 -15.30 -8.24
C GLN A 302 -2.25 -13.96 -9.00
N ASN A 303 -3.12 -13.00 -8.68
CA ASN A 303 -3.09 -11.67 -9.31
C ASN A 303 -1.79 -10.89 -8.99
N ALA A 304 -1.05 -11.27 -7.95
CA ALA A 304 0.28 -10.73 -7.68
C ALA A 304 1.27 -10.97 -8.84
N LEU A 305 1.07 -12.01 -9.65
CA LEU A 305 1.91 -12.34 -10.81
C LEU A 305 1.71 -11.41 -12.01
N ARG A 306 0.72 -10.50 -11.95
CA ARG A 306 0.62 -9.37 -12.90
C ARG A 306 1.72 -8.33 -12.68
N CYS A 307 2.44 -8.40 -11.56
CA CYS A 307 3.44 -7.41 -11.17
C CYS A 307 4.57 -7.31 -12.22
N ILE A 308 4.85 -6.08 -12.66
CA ILE A 308 5.97 -5.74 -13.56
C ILE A 308 7.20 -5.21 -12.81
N GLN A 309 7.21 -5.34 -11.47
CA GLN A 309 8.31 -4.96 -10.58
C GLN A 309 8.78 -3.49 -10.70
N CYS A 310 7.85 -2.56 -10.96
CA CYS A 310 8.17 -1.13 -11.06
C CYS A 310 8.48 -0.44 -9.72
N GLY A 311 8.13 -1.04 -8.58
CA GLY A 311 8.36 -0.40 -7.26
C GLY A 311 7.36 0.70 -6.89
N ALA A 312 6.41 1.08 -7.76
CA ALA A 312 5.40 2.13 -7.50
C ALA A 312 4.70 1.99 -6.14
N CYS A 313 4.37 0.75 -5.75
CA CYS A 313 3.70 0.47 -4.48
C CYS A 313 4.53 0.90 -3.25
N ALA A 314 5.86 0.89 -3.34
CA ALA A 314 6.76 1.36 -2.30
C ALA A 314 6.82 2.89 -2.26
N ASN A 315 6.96 3.51 -3.44
CA ASN A 315 7.08 4.96 -3.59
C ASN A 315 5.91 5.73 -2.99
N VAL A 316 4.71 5.13 -2.94
CA VAL A 316 3.49 5.74 -2.37
C VAL A 316 3.10 5.19 -0.99
N CYS A 317 3.87 4.24 -0.43
CA CYS A 317 3.51 3.57 0.81
C CYS A 317 4.03 4.38 2.02
N PRO A 318 3.14 4.86 2.91
CA PRO A 318 3.57 5.65 4.07
C PRO A 318 4.43 4.84 5.04
N VAL A 319 4.13 3.54 5.22
CA VAL A 319 4.94 2.65 6.08
C VAL A 319 6.35 2.50 5.52
N TYR A 320 6.49 2.25 4.22
CA TYR A 320 7.79 2.17 3.57
C TYR A 320 8.57 3.48 3.69
N GLN A 321 7.91 4.64 3.48
CA GLN A 321 8.56 5.94 3.62
C GLN A 321 9.02 6.23 5.06
N THR A 322 8.37 5.64 6.07
CA THR A 322 8.79 5.77 7.47
C THR A 322 9.97 4.86 7.84
N VAL A 323 9.93 3.57 7.48
CA VAL A 323 10.89 2.57 8.00
C VAL A 323 11.82 1.93 6.96
N GLY A 324 11.64 2.24 5.67
CA GLY A 324 12.44 1.73 4.57
C GLY A 324 12.25 0.24 4.26
N GLY A 325 12.88 -0.21 3.16
CA GLY A 325 12.78 -1.59 2.69
C GLY A 325 13.56 -2.61 3.54
N HIS A 326 14.46 -2.14 4.40
CA HIS A 326 15.19 -2.99 5.35
C HIS A 326 14.32 -3.47 6.53
N VAL A 327 13.20 -2.80 6.78
CA VAL A 327 12.22 -3.18 7.79
C VAL A 327 10.94 -3.69 7.11
N PHE A 328 10.43 -2.94 6.13
CA PHE A 328 9.18 -3.26 5.44
C PHE A 328 9.43 -4.03 4.13
N GLY A 329 10.08 -5.19 4.27
CA GLY A 329 10.43 -6.08 3.17
C GLY A 329 11.56 -7.03 3.53
N SER A 330 11.69 -8.09 2.74
CA SER A 330 12.87 -8.97 2.73
C SER A 330 13.67 -8.65 1.45
N ILE A 331 13.76 -9.56 0.48
CA ILE A 331 14.31 -9.26 -0.85
C ILE A 331 13.40 -8.29 -1.61
N TYR A 332 12.09 -8.56 -1.57
CA TYR A 332 11.07 -7.69 -2.10
C TYR A 332 10.49 -6.80 -1.00
N ILE A 333 10.10 -5.59 -1.39
CA ILE A 333 9.74 -4.52 -0.47
C ILE A 333 8.30 -4.04 -0.66
N SER A 334 7.75 -3.44 0.38
CA SER A 334 6.39 -2.89 0.40
C SER A 334 5.28 -3.93 0.12
N ALA A 335 4.13 -3.48 -0.40
CA ALA A 335 2.92 -4.27 -0.50
C ALA A 335 3.09 -5.55 -1.37
N ILE A 336 3.78 -5.45 -2.51
CA ILE A 336 4.09 -6.65 -3.30
C ILE A 336 5.11 -7.54 -2.58
N GLY A 337 6.05 -6.95 -1.85
CA GLY A 337 7.05 -7.68 -1.08
C GLY A 337 6.45 -8.56 0.01
N ILE A 338 5.38 -8.11 0.69
CA ILE A 338 4.64 -8.95 1.65
C ILE A 338 4.20 -10.26 1.01
N ILE A 339 3.60 -10.17 -0.18
CA ILE A 339 3.03 -11.31 -0.90
C ILE A 339 4.16 -12.22 -1.37
N LEU A 340 5.19 -11.66 -2.01
CA LEU A 340 6.30 -12.46 -2.54
C LEU A 340 7.10 -13.15 -1.43
N THR A 341 7.33 -12.49 -0.29
CA THR A 341 7.98 -13.12 0.86
C THR A 341 7.17 -14.32 1.36
N ALA A 342 5.84 -14.22 1.44
CA ALA A 342 5.00 -15.31 1.91
C ALA A 342 5.13 -16.57 1.05
N PHE A 343 5.24 -16.41 -0.27
CA PHE A 343 5.32 -17.52 -1.22
C PHE A 343 6.76 -18.02 -1.48
N TYR A 344 7.74 -17.12 -1.52
CA TYR A 344 9.12 -17.48 -1.87
C TYR A 344 9.97 -17.83 -0.66
N GLU A 345 9.63 -17.31 0.52
CA GLU A 345 10.42 -17.52 1.73
C GLU A 345 9.66 -18.11 2.91
N GLY A 346 8.33 -18.12 2.86
CA GLY A 346 7.46 -18.67 3.90
C GLY A 346 6.64 -17.63 4.66
N LEU A 347 5.49 -18.07 5.17
CA LEU A 347 4.55 -17.23 5.90
C LEU A 347 5.11 -16.75 7.25
N ASP A 348 6.01 -17.52 7.85
CA ASP A 348 6.72 -17.18 9.09
C ASP A 348 7.58 -15.91 8.92
N LYS A 349 8.27 -15.77 7.78
CA LYS A 349 9.04 -14.56 7.46
C LYS A 349 8.15 -13.40 7.05
N ALA A 350 7.00 -13.66 6.43
CA ALA A 350 6.06 -12.63 6.01
C ALA A 350 5.18 -12.09 7.15
N LYS A 351 5.07 -12.81 8.27
CA LYS A 351 4.14 -12.52 9.38
C LYS A 351 4.17 -11.07 9.87
N GLU A 352 5.35 -10.56 10.24
CA GLU A 352 5.44 -9.21 10.84
C GLU A 352 5.21 -8.10 9.81
N ILE A 353 5.77 -8.23 8.60
CA ILE A 353 5.53 -7.27 7.51
C ILE A 353 4.07 -7.28 7.02
N THR A 354 3.39 -8.43 7.08
CA THR A 354 1.95 -8.56 6.80
C THR A 354 1.12 -7.75 7.80
N ARG A 355 1.49 -7.81 9.09
CA ARG A 355 0.86 -7.03 10.17
C ARG A 355 1.19 -5.53 10.11
N ALA A 356 2.30 -5.16 9.47
CA ALA A 356 2.74 -3.78 9.31
C ALA A 356 2.03 -3.01 8.19
N CYS A 357 1.30 -3.68 7.29
CA CYS A 357 0.46 -2.96 6.32
C CYS A 357 -0.64 -2.13 7.03
N ILE A 358 -0.86 -0.88 6.64
CA ILE A 358 -1.96 -0.09 7.24
C ILE A 358 -3.31 -0.29 6.53
N GLY A 359 -3.31 -0.83 5.32
CA GLY A 359 -4.50 -0.98 4.47
C GLY A 359 -5.07 0.37 4.01
N CYS A 360 -4.23 1.24 3.44
CA CYS A 360 -4.63 2.56 2.92
C CYS A 360 -4.85 2.61 1.40
N ARG A 361 -4.71 1.46 0.71
CA ARG A 361 -4.93 1.29 -0.73
C ARG A 361 -4.11 2.17 -1.69
N SER A 362 -3.09 2.92 -1.22
CA SER A 362 -2.21 3.70 -2.12
C SER A 362 -1.57 2.84 -3.19
N CYS A 363 -1.12 1.64 -2.81
CA CYS A 363 -0.50 0.69 -3.72
C CYS A 363 -1.48 0.18 -4.81
N VAL A 364 -2.77 0.07 -4.49
CA VAL A 364 -3.83 -0.35 -5.44
C VAL A 364 -4.10 0.76 -6.45
N ALA A 365 -4.21 2.01 -5.98
CA ALA A 365 -4.45 3.17 -6.84
C ALA A 365 -3.33 3.39 -7.85
N VAL A 366 -2.05 3.22 -7.44
CA VAL A 366 -0.91 3.48 -8.32
C VAL A 366 -0.53 2.29 -9.22
N CYS A 367 -1.06 1.08 -8.96
CA CYS A 367 -0.60 -0.13 -9.63
C CYS A 367 -0.86 -0.09 -11.16
N PRO A 368 0.17 -0.24 -12.01
CA PRO A 368 0.01 -0.26 -13.47
C PRO A 368 -0.58 -1.58 -13.99
N SER A 369 -0.70 -2.60 -13.15
CA SER A 369 -1.23 -3.92 -13.54
C SER A 369 -2.52 -4.28 -12.79
N LYS A 370 -3.19 -3.29 -12.19
CA LYS A 370 -4.50 -3.41 -11.54
C LYS A 370 -4.56 -4.57 -10.51
N ILE A 371 -3.53 -4.66 -9.67
CA ILE A 371 -3.46 -5.66 -8.59
C ILE A 371 -4.11 -5.05 -7.34
N ASP A 372 -5.15 -5.71 -6.80
CA ASP A 372 -5.66 -5.37 -5.47
C ASP A 372 -4.75 -5.94 -4.38
N LEU A 373 -3.63 -5.28 -4.19
CA LEU A 373 -2.60 -5.66 -3.20
C LEU A 373 -3.15 -5.67 -1.77
N GLU A 374 -4.10 -4.80 -1.45
CA GLU A 374 -4.70 -4.79 -0.10
C GLU A 374 -5.47 -6.09 0.15
N GLU A 375 -6.34 -6.48 -0.79
CA GLU A 375 -7.18 -7.67 -0.61
C GLU A 375 -6.34 -8.95 -0.45
N ILE A 376 -5.28 -9.08 -1.25
CA ILE A 376 -4.34 -10.20 -1.10
C ILE A 376 -3.66 -10.16 0.28
N ILE A 377 -3.26 -8.99 0.76
CA ILE A 377 -2.64 -8.84 2.10
C ILE A 377 -3.65 -9.15 3.22
N LEU A 378 -4.93 -8.79 3.08
CA LEU A 378 -5.98 -9.16 4.04
C LEU A 378 -6.18 -10.67 4.11
N HIS A 379 -6.16 -11.35 2.96
CA HIS A 379 -6.14 -12.81 2.92
C HIS A 379 -4.91 -13.38 3.64
N LEU A 380 -3.71 -12.88 3.36
CA LEU A 380 -2.49 -13.33 4.04
C LEU A 380 -2.52 -13.06 5.56
N ARG A 381 -3.16 -11.98 6.02
CA ARG A 381 -3.38 -11.74 7.46
C ARG A 381 -4.21 -12.83 8.12
N ASN A 382 -5.26 -13.28 7.43
CA ASN A 382 -6.10 -14.36 7.91
C ASN A 382 -5.29 -15.65 8.04
N GLU A 383 -4.48 -16.00 7.03
CA GLU A 383 -3.62 -17.18 7.09
C GLU A 383 -2.54 -17.06 8.18
N VAL A 384 -1.89 -15.89 8.31
CA VAL A 384 -0.95 -15.61 9.41
C VAL A 384 -1.62 -15.76 10.78
N THR A 385 -2.87 -15.31 10.92
CA THR A 385 -3.64 -15.43 12.16
C THR A 385 -4.01 -16.87 12.47
N LYS A 386 -4.35 -17.69 11.47
CA LYS A 386 -4.60 -19.13 11.65
C LYS A 386 -3.36 -19.88 12.10
N ASP A 387 -2.22 -19.64 11.43
CA ASP A 387 -1.01 -20.44 11.64
C ASP A 387 -0.21 -20.01 12.87
N PHE A 388 -0.19 -18.71 13.18
CA PHE A 388 0.65 -18.16 14.26
C PHE A 388 -0.14 -17.56 15.42
N GLY A 389 -1.48 -17.55 15.34
CA GLY A 389 -2.36 -16.94 16.33
C GLY A 389 -2.22 -15.41 16.43
N MET A 390 -3.23 -14.77 17.04
CA MET A 390 -3.17 -13.34 17.41
C MET A 390 -2.66 -13.12 18.85
N GLY A 391 -2.36 -14.19 19.59
CA GLY A 391 -2.17 -14.19 21.04
C GLY A 391 -3.44 -14.67 21.77
N VAL A 392 -3.34 -15.82 22.45
CA VAL A 392 -4.45 -16.73 22.80
C VAL A 392 -5.54 -16.11 23.69
N VAL A 393 -5.17 -15.24 24.65
CA VAL A 393 -6.12 -14.76 25.70
C VAL A 393 -6.98 -13.57 25.24
N LYS A 394 -6.50 -12.75 24.29
CA LYS A 394 -7.24 -11.56 23.82
C LYS A 394 -8.28 -11.88 22.74
N ASN A 395 -8.16 -13.03 22.07
CA ASN A 395 -9.00 -13.39 20.93
C ASN A 395 -10.42 -13.82 21.30
N VAL A 396 -10.58 -14.66 22.33
CA VAL A 396 -11.90 -15.25 22.63
C VAL A 396 -12.87 -14.20 23.20
N ALA A 397 -12.41 -13.39 24.15
CA ALA A 397 -13.21 -12.30 24.72
C ALA A 397 -13.55 -11.23 23.67
N PHE A 398 -12.59 -10.87 22.81
CA PHE A 398 -12.82 -9.90 21.74
C PHE A 398 -13.84 -10.40 20.70
N LYS A 399 -13.74 -11.67 20.28
CA LYS A 399 -14.73 -12.31 19.39
C LYS A 399 -16.12 -12.34 20.00
N ALA A 400 -16.24 -12.81 21.24
CA ALA A 400 -17.53 -12.94 21.93
C ALA A 400 -18.21 -11.57 22.13
N VAL A 401 -17.44 -10.54 22.49
CA VAL A 401 -17.95 -9.18 22.68
C VAL A 401 -18.34 -8.55 21.35
N MET A 402 -17.50 -8.62 20.31
CA MET A 402 -17.79 -7.99 19.01
C MET A 402 -19.00 -8.63 18.30
N LYS A 403 -19.14 -9.96 18.37
CA LYS A 403 -20.28 -10.67 17.74
C LYS A 403 -21.61 -10.40 18.45
N ASN A 404 -21.58 -10.10 19.76
CA ASN A 404 -22.77 -9.84 20.57
C ASN A 404 -23.02 -8.33 20.74
N ARG A 405 -23.93 -7.79 19.92
CA ARG A 405 -24.35 -6.37 19.95
C ARG A 405 -24.77 -5.89 21.34
N GLY A 406 -25.53 -6.69 22.09
CA GLY A 406 -26.05 -6.32 23.41
C GLY A 406 -24.93 -6.20 24.45
N LEU A 407 -23.99 -7.16 24.44
CA LEU A 407 -22.83 -7.15 25.32
C LEU A 407 -21.89 -5.98 25.00
N PHE A 408 -21.53 -5.80 23.72
CA PHE A 408 -20.67 -4.68 23.29
C PHE A 408 -21.27 -3.34 23.70
N HIS A 409 -22.56 -3.14 23.46
CA HIS A 409 -23.25 -1.91 23.81
C HIS A 409 -23.26 -1.65 25.32
N SER A 410 -23.57 -2.67 26.13
CA SER A 410 -23.54 -2.56 27.59
C SER A 410 -22.15 -2.21 28.12
N MET A 411 -21.09 -2.81 27.56
CA MET A 411 -19.71 -2.50 27.91
C MET A 411 -19.33 -1.07 27.55
N VAL A 412 -19.66 -0.60 26.35
CA VAL A 412 -19.37 0.78 25.91
C VAL A 412 -20.12 1.80 26.76
N ARG A 413 -21.38 1.52 27.11
CA ARG A 413 -22.18 2.37 28.01
C ARG A 413 -21.64 2.40 29.44
N ALA A 414 -21.13 1.27 29.95
CA ALA A 414 -20.46 1.25 31.24
C ALA A 414 -19.17 2.09 31.18
N ALA A 415 -18.35 1.90 30.13
CA ALA A 415 -17.14 2.66 29.92
C ALA A 415 -17.40 4.17 29.77
N SER A 416 -18.49 4.58 29.12
CA SER A 416 -18.84 5.99 28.96
C SER A 416 -19.12 6.71 30.28
N LYS A 417 -19.64 5.97 31.29
CA LYS A 417 -19.89 6.47 32.64
C LYS A 417 -18.65 6.41 33.53
N LEU A 418 -17.82 5.37 33.38
CA LEU A 418 -16.65 5.12 34.24
C LEU A 418 -15.40 5.90 33.83
N GLN A 419 -15.32 6.41 32.60
CA GLN A 419 -14.17 7.18 32.10
C GLN A 419 -14.01 8.59 32.70
N GLY A 420 -14.96 9.07 33.51
CA GLY A 420 -14.97 10.43 34.06
C GLY A 420 -13.63 10.87 34.70
N PRO A 421 -13.02 10.07 35.59
CA PRO A 421 -11.78 10.43 36.29
C PRO A 421 -10.54 10.61 35.39
N ILE A 422 -10.51 9.94 34.22
CA ILE A 422 -9.35 9.93 33.31
C ILE A 422 -9.53 10.86 32.09
N THR A 423 -10.65 11.58 32.05
CA THR A 423 -11.01 12.45 30.93
C THR A 423 -10.91 13.92 31.33
N HIS A 424 -10.54 14.78 30.39
CA HIS A 424 -10.32 16.23 30.56
C HIS A 424 -11.03 16.99 29.44
N LYS A 425 -11.26 18.30 29.58
CA LYS A 425 -11.79 19.12 28.48
C LYS A 425 -10.88 19.03 27.24
N ASN A 426 -11.44 19.03 26.04
CA ASN A 426 -10.66 19.04 24.80
C ASN A 426 -9.88 20.35 24.67
N ARG A 427 -8.75 20.31 23.96
CA ARG A 427 -7.89 21.47 23.69
C ARG A 427 -8.53 22.43 22.69
N SER A 428 -9.06 21.89 21.59
CA SER A 428 -9.59 22.68 20.46
C SER A 428 -11.12 22.68 20.34
N ASP A 429 -11.82 21.99 21.27
CA ASP A 429 -13.28 21.80 21.23
C ASP A 429 -13.87 21.61 22.64
N SER A 430 -14.18 22.72 23.31
CA SER A 430 -14.55 22.76 24.74
C SER A 430 -15.77 21.90 25.12
N GLU A 431 -16.60 21.50 24.14
CA GLU A 431 -17.78 20.67 24.35
C GLU A 431 -17.43 19.19 24.61
N ARG A 432 -16.21 18.76 24.30
CA ARG A 432 -15.81 17.35 24.40
C ARG A 432 -14.80 17.08 25.49
N ARG A 433 -14.82 15.83 25.95
CA ARG A 433 -13.76 15.30 26.80
C ARG A 433 -12.78 14.46 25.97
N ILE A 434 -11.56 14.37 26.46
CA ILE A 434 -10.45 13.62 25.88
C ILE A 434 -9.64 12.97 27.00
N ILE A 435 -8.90 11.92 26.69
CA ILE A 435 -7.96 11.31 27.62
C ILE A 435 -6.58 11.86 27.29
N ARG A 436 -5.99 12.61 28.24
CA ARG A 436 -4.68 13.28 28.11
C ARG A 436 -3.55 12.54 28.81
N HIS A 437 -3.88 11.68 29.77
CA HIS A 437 -2.93 10.89 30.54
C HIS A 437 -3.54 9.51 30.79
N LEU A 438 -2.81 8.46 30.47
CA LEU A 438 -3.14 7.09 30.88
C LEU A 438 -2.32 6.74 32.14
N PRO A 439 -2.87 5.96 33.09
CA PRO A 439 -2.11 5.51 34.26
C PRO A 439 -0.83 4.78 33.84
N LEU A 440 0.33 5.31 34.24
CA LEU A 440 1.67 4.92 33.79
C LEU A 440 2.04 3.43 33.99
N HIS A 441 1.32 2.70 34.85
CA HIS A 441 1.70 1.34 35.28
C HIS A 441 1.23 0.19 34.36
N PHE A 442 0.40 0.45 33.34
CA PHE A 442 -0.20 -0.63 32.53
C PHE A 442 0.23 -0.65 31.06
N MET A 443 1.01 0.32 30.58
CA MET A 443 1.34 0.45 29.16
C MET A 443 2.75 1.02 28.99
N ASP A 444 3.73 0.21 28.53
CA ASP A 444 5.07 0.63 28.09
C ASP A 444 5.07 1.58 26.86
N ARG A 445 3.93 2.22 26.55
CA ARG A 445 3.65 2.97 25.34
C ARG A 445 2.82 4.19 25.71
N ASP A 446 3.44 5.36 25.76
CA ASP A 446 2.73 6.62 26.04
C ASP A 446 1.99 7.10 24.78
N PHE A 447 0.79 6.56 24.56
CA PHE A 447 -0.11 6.98 23.46
C PHE A 447 -0.51 8.44 23.57
N THR A 448 -0.56 8.95 24.78
CA THR A 448 -0.98 10.30 25.09
C THR A 448 0.13 11.32 24.90
N GLU A 449 1.40 10.90 24.78
CA GLU A 449 2.57 11.77 24.57
C GLU A 449 2.44 12.62 23.29
N TRP A 450 1.90 12.07 22.22
CA TRP A 450 1.92 12.70 20.88
C TRP A 450 0.53 12.95 20.29
N ARG A 451 -0.54 12.49 20.96
CA ARG A 451 -1.93 12.81 20.61
C ARG A 451 -2.84 12.64 21.81
N ASP A 452 -3.93 13.38 21.85
CA ASP A 452 -5.01 13.09 22.80
C ASP A 452 -5.88 11.92 22.29
N LEU A 453 -6.39 11.08 23.19
CA LEU A 453 -7.33 10.01 22.83
C LEU A 453 -8.77 10.49 22.99
N PRO A 454 -9.71 10.09 22.11
CA PRO A 454 -11.09 10.49 22.25
C PRO A 454 -11.75 9.78 23.45
N SER A 455 -12.64 10.48 24.15
CA SER A 455 -13.56 9.86 25.11
C SER A 455 -14.72 9.18 24.39
N ILE A 456 -15.35 8.21 25.04
CA ILE A 456 -16.64 7.66 24.58
C ILE A 456 -17.72 8.73 24.82
N ALA A 457 -18.66 8.88 23.90
CA ALA A 457 -19.75 9.83 24.06
C ALA A 457 -20.66 9.46 25.24
N PRO A 458 -21.12 10.43 26.06
CA PRO A 458 -22.04 10.14 27.17
C PRO A 458 -23.35 9.49 26.72
N LYS A 459 -23.88 9.93 25.57
CA LYS A 459 -25.01 9.31 24.86
C LYS A 459 -24.54 8.91 23.47
N SER A 460 -24.79 7.67 23.09
CA SER A 460 -24.50 7.20 21.73
C SER A 460 -25.48 7.80 20.72
N PHE A 461 -25.16 7.77 19.43
CA PHE A 461 -26.08 8.23 18.37
C PHE A 461 -27.36 7.38 18.38
N ARG A 462 -27.23 6.05 18.49
CA ARG A 462 -28.38 5.13 18.52
C ARG A 462 -29.35 5.42 19.67
N ASP A 463 -28.86 5.92 20.80
CA ASP A 463 -29.67 6.28 21.96
C ASP A 463 -30.35 7.65 21.79
N GLN A 464 -29.85 8.48 20.85
CA GLN A 464 -30.37 9.81 20.56
C GLN A 464 -31.35 9.80 19.39
N PHE A 465 -31.24 8.85 18.45
CA PHE A 465 -31.96 8.87 17.18
C PHE A 465 -33.47 9.13 17.30
N ASP A 466 -34.18 8.42 18.19
CA ASP A 466 -35.63 8.57 18.35
C ASP A 466 -36.06 9.97 18.84
N SER A 467 -35.14 10.71 19.47
CA SER A 467 -35.39 12.08 19.94
C SER A 467 -35.07 13.16 18.90
N ILE A 468 -34.50 12.79 17.75
CA ILE A 468 -34.16 13.73 16.68
C ILE A 468 -35.36 13.84 15.72
N PRO A 469 -36.06 14.98 15.69
CA PRO A 469 -37.21 15.14 14.80
C PRO A 469 -36.77 15.11 13.33
N GLN A 470 -37.45 14.31 12.51
CA GLN A 470 -37.30 14.37 11.05
C GLN A 470 -38.19 15.49 10.52
N GLN A 471 -37.58 16.61 10.14
CA GLN A 471 -38.23 17.81 9.60
C GLN A 471 -38.42 17.70 8.08
N VAL A 472 -39.15 16.68 7.63
CA VAL A 472 -39.43 16.43 6.21
C VAL A 472 -40.92 16.19 5.98
N THR A 473 -41.43 16.65 4.84
CA THR A 473 -42.81 16.41 4.40
C THR A 473 -42.77 15.90 2.98
N ASN A 474 -43.37 14.73 2.73
CA ASN A 474 -43.28 14.02 1.44
C ASN A 474 -41.81 13.88 0.97
N PRO A 475 -41.00 13.07 1.69
CA PRO A 475 -39.56 13.01 1.45
C PRO A 475 -39.27 12.50 0.03
N GLN A 476 -38.27 13.10 -0.63
CA GLN A 476 -37.83 12.68 -1.95
C GLN A 476 -37.26 11.26 -1.92
N TYR A 477 -36.52 10.93 -0.86
CA TYR A 477 -35.93 9.62 -0.61
C TYR A 477 -35.99 9.26 0.86
N ARG A 478 -36.07 7.96 1.14
CA ARG A 478 -35.92 7.36 2.47
C ARG A 478 -34.58 6.63 2.50
N VAL A 479 -33.64 7.16 3.28
CA VAL A 479 -32.27 6.64 3.30
C VAL A 479 -31.94 5.95 4.61
N GLY A 480 -31.40 4.74 4.53
CA GLY A 480 -30.91 4.00 5.69
C GLY A 480 -29.55 4.52 6.13
N PHE A 481 -29.41 4.95 7.38
CA PHE A 481 -28.13 5.41 7.89
C PHE A 481 -27.31 4.25 8.50
N PHE A 482 -26.22 3.89 7.84
CA PHE A 482 -25.18 3.04 8.42
C PHE A 482 -24.21 3.92 9.22
N VAL A 483 -24.44 3.99 10.54
CA VAL A 483 -23.73 4.95 11.41
C VAL A 483 -22.24 4.61 11.57
N GLY A 484 -21.90 3.32 11.62
CA GLY A 484 -20.57 2.85 11.99
C GLY A 484 -20.20 3.15 13.45
N CYS A 485 -19.11 2.54 13.95
CA CYS A 485 -18.77 2.63 15.38
C CYS A 485 -18.24 4.00 15.82
N GLY A 486 -17.52 4.71 14.94
CA GLY A 486 -16.93 6.01 15.26
C GLY A 486 -17.99 7.07 15.50
N ALA A 487 -18.94 7.21 14.59
CA ALA A 487 -20.04 8.15 14.78
C ALA A 487 -21.04 7.67 15.84
N ASP A 488 -21.24 6.36 16.04
CA ASP A 488 -22.20 5.92 17.06
C ASP A 488 -21.73 6.21 18.49
N PHE A 489 -20.46 5.92 18.79
CA PHE A 489 -19.95 5.90 20.18
C PHE A 489 -18.91 6.95 20.50
N VAL A 490 -18.30 7.58 19.50
CA VAL A 490 -17.22 8.57 19.72
C VAL A 490 -17.70 9.96 19.32
N TYR A 491 -18.33 10.08 18.15
CA TYR A 491 -18.70 11.33 17.50
C TYR A 491 -20.17 11.35 17.02
N PRO A 492 -21.16 11.16 17.93
CA PRO A 492 -22.58 11.10 17.58
C PRO A 492 -23.12 12.36 16.90
N GLU A 493 -22.55 13.52 17.22
CA GLU A 493 -22.90 14.79 16.60
C GLU A 493 -22.71 14.78 15.08
N VAL A 494 -21.75 14.02 14.53
CA VAL A 494 -21.59 13.89 13.08
C VAL A 494 -22.83 13.26 12.44
N GLY A 495 -23.41 12.25 13.10
CA GLY A 495 -24.68 11.64 12.67
C GLY A 495 -25.86 12.60 12.80
N VAL A 496 -25.90 13.41 13.86
CA VAL A 496 -26.93 14.45 14.04
C VAL A 496 -26.84 15.52 12.95
N SER A 497 -25.63 16.00 12.66
CA SER A 497 -25.35 16.94 11.57
C SER A 497 -25.76 16.36 10.22
N MET A 498 -25.48 15.09 9.96
CA MET A 498 -25.92 14.43 8.72
C MET A 498 -27.45 14.43 8.58
N ILE A 499 -28.19 14.08 9.64
CA ILE A 499 -29.66 14.13 9.62
C ILE A 499 -30.12 15.53 9.27
N LYS A 500 -29.61 16.55 9.96
CA LYS A 500 -29.99 17.94 9.74
C LYS A 500 -29.77 18.40 8.30
N VAL A 501 -28.60 18.09 7.73
CA VAL A 501 -28.28 18.44 6.34
C VAL A 501 -29.21 17.73 5.37
N LEU A 502 -29.42 16.41 5.53
CA LEU A 502 -30.34 15.64 4.67
C LEU A 502 -31.79 16.10 4.77
N ASN A 503 -32.27 16.46 5.97
CA ASN A 503 -33.62 16.98 6.16
C ASN A 503 -33.81 18.33 5.43
N SER A 504 -32.80 19.20 5.43
CA SER A 504 -32.84 20.46 4.65
C SER A 504 -32.92 20.23 3.13
N LEU A 505 -32.55 19.03 2.66
CA LEU A 505 -32.63 18.59 1.28
C LEU A 505 -33.86 17.70 1.01
N ASN A 506 -34.83 17.69 1.93
CA ASN A 506 -36.06 16.88 1.88
C ASN A 506 -35.82 15.36 1.78
N VAL A 507 -34.85 14.84 2.54
CA VAL A 507 -34.54 13.41 2.64
C VAL A 507 -34.81 12.90 4.05
N GLU A 508 -35.62 11.83 4.17
CA GLU A 508 -35.92 11.16 5.44
C GLU A 508 -34.79 10.18 5.80
N VAL A 509 -34.31 10.22 7.04
CA VAL A 509 -33.31 9.27 7.54
C VAL A 509 -33.96 8.17 8.38
N VAL A 510 -33.73 6.93 7.97
CA VAL A 510 -34.14 5.72 8.69
C VAL A 510 -32.91 5.11 9.36
N PHE A 511 -33.00 4.76 10.65
CA PHE A 511 -31.91 4.13 11.38
C PHE A 511 -32.28 2.71 11.83
N PRO A 512 -31.81 1.66 11.13
CA PRO A 512 -32.03 0.29 11.54
C PRO A 512 -31.24 0.01 12.82
N LYS A 513 -31.91 -0.01 13.98
CA LYS A 513 -31.24 -0.22 15.27
C LYS A 513 -30.49 -1.55 15.32
N SER A 514 -30.98 -2.58 14.63
CA SER A 514 -30.37 -3.91 14.56
C SER A 514 -29.00 -3.97 13.89
N GLN A 515 -28.56 -2.89 13.22
CA GLN A 515 -27.23 -2.83 12.60
C GLN A 515 -26.10 -2.99 13.63
N ASN A 516 -24.95 -3.50 13.16
CA ASN A 516 -23.76 -3.70 13.98
C ASN A 516 -22.52 -3.09 13.29
N CYS A 517 -21.33 -3.30 13.86
CA CYS A 517 -20.07 -2.89 13.27
C CYS A 517 -19.90 -3.45 11.85
N CYS A 518 -19.25 -2.71 10.96
CA CYS A 518 -18.96 -3.13 9.60
C CYS A 518 -17.94 -4.29 9.49
N GLY A 519 -17.40 -4.80 10.60
CA GLY A 519 -16.50 -5.95 10.62
C GLY A 519 -15.05 -5.68 10.17
N ILE A 520 -14.76 -4.52 9.58
CA ILE A 520 -13.42 -4.19 9.09
C ILE A 520 -12.31 -4.28 10.16
N PRO A 521 -12.49 -3.81 11.41
CA PRO A 521 -11.45 -3.98 12.43
C PRO A 521 -11.08 -5.45 12.69
N ALA A 522 -12.04 -6.38 12.60
CA ALA A 522 -11.79 -7.80 12.75
C ALA A 522 -11.05 -8.36 11.52
N LEU A 523 -11.50 -8.02 10.31
CA LEU A 523 -10.84 -8.41 9.06
C LEU A 523 -9.38 -7.96 9.01
N TYR A 524 -9.10 -6.72 9.40
CA TYR A 524 -7.74 -6.16 9.39
C TYR A 524 -6.86 -6.75 10.49
N ALA A 525 -7.46 -7.32 11.55
CA ALA A 525 -6.77 -8.11 12.56
C ALA A 525 -6.56 -9.59 12.14
N GLY A 526 -7.05 -9.98 10.95
CA GLY A 526 -6.97 -11.36 10.44
C GLY A 526 -8.08 -12.28 10.95
N ASP A 527 -9.16 -11.74 11.53
CA ASP A 527 -10.31 -12.51 12.01
C ASP A 527 -11.48 -12.43 11.02
N THR A 528 -11.33 -13.17 9.91
CA THR A 528 -12.32 -13.16 8.81
C THR A 528 -13.66 -13.71 9.22
N GLU A 529 -13.68 -14.71 10.10
CA GLU A 529 -14.90 -15.36 10.60
C GLU A 529 -15.82 -14.35 11.30
N THR A 530 -15.28 -13.56 12.23
CA THR A 530 -16.05 -12.48 12.89
C THR A 530 -16.48 -11.41 11.90
N GLY A 531 -15.64 -11.09 10.91
CA GLY A 531 -16.01 -10.18 9.82
C GLY A 531 -17.24 -10.66 9.03
N VAL A 532 -17.30 -11.94 8.68
CA VAL A 532 -18.42 -12.58 7.98
C VAL A 532 -19.70 -12.53 8.81
N ASP A 533 -19.63 -12.85 10.11
CA ASP A 533 -20.80 -12.81 10.98
C ASP A 533 -21.40 -11.40 11.12
N LEU A 534 -20.53 -10.40 11.27
CA LEU A 534 -20.93 -8.99 11.33
C LEU A 534 -21.52 -8.49 10.01
N ALA A 535 -20.99 -8.96 8.88
CA ALA A 535 -21.55 -8.69 7.56
C ALA A 535 -22.98 -9.25 7.44
N LYS A 536 -23.21 -10.52 7.83
CA LYS A 536 -24.55 -11.15 7.80
C LYS A 536 -25.56 -10.36 8.65
N GLN A 537 -25.19 -9.96 9.87
CA GLN A 537 -26.06 -9.16 10.75
C GLN A 537 -26.42 -7.81 10.12
N SER A 538 -25.43 -7.13 9.54
CA SER A 538 -25.62 -5.83 8.88
C SER A 538 -26.49 -5.95 7.63
N VAL A 539 -26.25 -6.98 6.80
CA VAL A 539 -27.05 -7.27 5.61
C VAL A 539 -28.51 -7.51 5.97
N GLN A 540 -28.77 -8.28 7.03
CA GLN A 540 -30.12 -8.53 7.49
C GLN A 540 -30.82 -7.23 7.93
N ALA A 541 -30.16 -6.43 8.78
CA ALA A 541 -30.71 -5.19 9.31
C ALA A 541 -31.17 -4.20 8.22
N PHE A 542 -30.39 -4.06 7.15
CA PHE A 542 -30.73 -3.15 6.05
C PHE A 542 -31.65 -3.76 4.99
N THR A 543 -31.70 -5.10 4.88
CA THR A 543 -32.73 -5.76 4.07
C THR A 543 -34.12 -5.48 4.64
N ASP A 544 -34.26 -5.54 5.97
CA ASP A 544 -35.55 -5.35 6.65
C ASP A 544 -36.00 -3.89 6.66
N ALA A 545 -35.06 -2.95 6.55
CA ALA A 545 -35.33 -1.51 6.62
C ALA A 545 -36.10 -0.94 5.41
N LYS A 546 -36.06 -1.62 4.25
CA LYS A 546 -36.73 -1.23 3.00
C LYS A 546 -36.53 0.27 2.66
N VAL A 547 -35.28 0.64 2.41
CA VAL A 547 -34.82 2.00 2.08
C VAL A 547 -34.39 2.11 0.61
N ASP A 548 -34.39 3.33 0.09
CA ASP A 548 -33.98 3.65 -1.28
C ASP A 548 -32.47 3.56 -1.43
N TYR A 549 -31.75 4.18 -0.49
CA TYR A 549 -30.30 4.21 -0.41
C TYR A 549 -29.80 3.90 1.00
N ILE A 550 -28.55 3.47 1.10
CA ILE A 550 -27.85 3.29 2.36
C ILE A 550 -26.69 4.26 2.40
N LEU A 551 -26.68 5.15 3.39
CA LEU A 551 -25.67 6.19 3.50
C LEU A 551 -24.72 5.89 4.64
N CYS A 552 -23.44 6.12 4.36
CA CYS A 552 -22.35 6.05 5.32
C CYS A 552 -21.69 7.42 5.43
N ILE A 553 -21.27 7.80 6.63
CA ILE A 553 -20.33 8.92 6.88
C ILE A 553 -18.92 8.42 7.20
N CYS A 554 -18.72 7.10 7.17
CA CYS A 554 -17.41 6.48 7.34
C CYS A 554 -17.06 5.74 6.04
N PRO A 555 -16.03 6.16 5.30
CA PRO A 555 -15.66 5.60 4.01
C PRO A 555 -15.20 4.14 4.14
N THR A 556 -14.67 3.76 5.30
CA THR A 556 -14.39 2.37 5.64
C THR A 556 -15.65 1.53 5.68
N CYS A 557 -16.76 2.06 6.21
CA CYS A 557 -18.05 1.36 6.21
C CYS A 557 -18.65 1.31 4.81
N THR A 558 -18.54 2.39 4.02
CA THR A 558 -18.93 2.40 2.60
C THR A 558 -18.22 1.29 1.83
N MET A 559 -16.89 1.23 1.93
CA MET A 559 -16.09 0.20 1.27
C MET A 559 -16.42 -1.21 1.78
N ALA A 560 -16.64 -1.36 3.08
CA ALA A 560 -17.03 -2.65 3.68
C ALA A 560 -18.29 -3.22 3.03
N ILE A 561 -19.34 -2.41 2.92
CA ILE A 561 -20.62 -2.88 2.37
C ILE A 561 -20.49 -3.08 0.85
N LYS A 562 -19.80 -2.17 0.16
CA LYS A 562 -19.72 -2.22 -1.31
C LYS A 562 -18.84 -3.36 -1.83
N ARG A 563 -17.76 -3.68 -1.12
CA ARG A 563 -16.76 -4.67 -1.53
C ARG A 563 -16.71 -5.85 -0.57
N ASP A 564 -16.32 -5.62 0.68
CA ASP A 564 -15.96 -6.72 1.59
C ASP A 564 -17.16 -7.63 1.92
N PHE A 565 -18.37 -7.08 2.04
CA PHE A 565 -19.57 -7.89 2.26
C PHE A 565 -19.88 -8.75 1.05
N VAL A 566 -19.72 -8.22 -0.15
CA VAL A 566 -19.94 -8.96 -1.41
C VAL A 566 -18.93 -10.09 -1.51
N ASP A 567 -17.64 -9.79 -1.35
CA ASP A 567 -16.56 -10.75 -1.50
C ASP A 567 -16.63 -11.86 -0.44
N ARG A 568 -16.88 -11.50 0.82
CA ARG A 568 -16.90 -12.45 1.94
C ARG A 568 -18.19 -13.25 2.03
N LEU A 569 -19.27 -12.80 1.39
CA LEU A 569 -20.56 -13.50 1.34
C LEU A 569 -20.83 -14.18 0.00
N ALA A 570 -19.90 -14.12 -0.95
CA ALA A 570 -20.03 -14.73 -2.27
C ALA A 570 -20.34 -16.23 -2.19
N ASP A 571 -19.64 -16.96 -1.31
CA ASP A 571 -19.81 -18.40 -1.10
C ASP A 571 -20.97 -18.75 -0.12
N HIS A 572 -21.80 -17.77 0.25
CA HIS A 572 -22.96 -17.95 1.12
C HIS A 572 -24.26 -17.68 0.35
N PRO A 573 -24.90 -18.70 -0.27
CA PRO A 573 -26.03 -18.50 -1.21
C PRO A 573 -27.20 -17.68 -0.65
N GLN A 574 -27.52 -17.85 0.64
CA GLN A 574 -28.59 -17.09 1.31
C GLN A 574 -28.28 -15.58 1.43
N TRP A 575 -27.00 -15.20 1.40
CA TRP A 575 -26.52 -13.86 1.70
C TRP A 575 -25.95 -13.14 0.49
N SER A 576 -25.37 -13.86 -0.47
CA SER A 576 -24.69 -13.29 -1.64
C SER A 576 -25.56 -12.27 -2.40
N ALA A 577 -26.79 -12.66 -2.77
CA ALA A 577 -27.73 -11.78 -3.45
C ALA A 577 -28.12 -10.54 -2.61
N LYS A 578 -28.32 -10.72 -1.31
CA LYS A 578 -28.65 -9.62 -0.39
C LYS A 578 -27.48 -8.65 -0.23
N ALA A 579 -26.25 -9.15 -0.14
CA ALA A 579 -25.04 -8.35 -0.04
C ALA A 579 -24.82 -7.52 -1.32
N MET A 580 -25.02 -8.12 -2.51
CA MET A 580 -24.97 -7.40 -3.78
C MET A 580 -26.04 -6.30 -3.87
N ALA A 581 -27.27 -6.59 -3.44
CA ALA A 581 -28.37 -5.62 -3.42
C ALA A 581 -28.11 -4.45 -2.44
N LEU A 582 -27.46 -4.72 -1.29
CA LEU A 582 -27.00 -3.68 -0.37
C LEU A 582 -25.89 -2.82 -0.98
N SER A 583 -24.90 -3.47 -1.60
CA SER A 583 -23.76 -2.82 -2.23
C SER A 583 -24.20 -1.82 -3.31
N SER A 584 -25.17 -2.20 -4.15
CA SER A 584 -25.67 -1.35 -5.23
C SER A 584 -26.39 -0.09 -4.72
N LYS A 585 -26.98 -0.13 -3.53
CA LYS A 585 -27.68 1.00 -2.90
C LYS A 585 -26.82 1.80 -1.93
N THR A 586 -25.60 1.34 -1.64
CA THR A 586 -24.74 1.98 -0.64
C THR A 586 -23.87 3.08 -1.26
N MET A 587 -23.88 4.25 -0.62
CA MET A 587 -23.10 5.42 -1.00
C MET A 587 -22.51 6.12 0.23
N ASP A 588 -21.42 6.85 0.00
CA ASP A 588 -20.98 7.88 0.94
C ASP A 588 -22.00 9.05 0.96
N ALA A 589 -22.21 9.66 2.12
CA ALA A 589 -23.20 10.73 2.29
C ALA A 589 -22.91 11.96 1.41
N SER A 590 -21.64 12.39 1.29
CA SER A 590 -21.26 13.50 0.42
C SER A 590 -21.46 13.16 -1.05
N ALA A 591 -21.12 11.93 -1.44
CA ALA A 591 -21.36 11.45 -2.80
C ALA A 591 -22.85 11.37 -3.15
N PHE A 592 -23.70 10.94 -2.21
CA PHE A 592 -25.15 10.95 -2.42
C PHE A 592 -25.70 12.36 -2.57
N MET A 593 -25.34 13.27 -1.66
CA MET A 593 -25.81 14.66 -1.73
C MET A 593 -25.41 15.34 -3.03
N GLU A 594 -24.17 15.15 -3.49
CA GLU A 594 -23.75 15.79 -4.73
C GLU A 594 -24.28 15.05 -5.96
N ASN A 595 -24.02 13.75 -6.09
CA ASN A 595 -24.26 13.02 -7.35
C ASN A 595 -25.73 12.64 -7.55
N ILE A 596 -26.54 12.53 -6.48
CA ILE A 596 -27.97 12.18 -6.58
C ILE A 596 -28.86 13.42 -6.40
N LEU A 597 -28.55 14.29 -5.43
CA LEU A 597 -29.41 15.44 -5.14
C LEU A 597 -28.98 16.73 -5.85
N GLY A 598 -27.75 16.83 -6.38
CA GLY A 598 -27.20 18.08 -6.87
C GLY A 598 -27.15 19.14 -5.76
N ALA A 599 -26.78 18.74 -4.54
CA ALA A 599 -26.91 19.56 -3.35
C ALA A 599 -26.11 20.86 -3.42
N SER A 600 -24.95 20.88 -4.08
CA SER A 600 -24.19 22.12 -4.32
C SER A 600 -25.00 23.22 -5.00
N ALA A 601 -25.92 22.88 -5.90
CA ALA A 601 -26.81 23.84 -6.57
C ALA A 601 -27.99 24.30 -5.70
N LYS A 602 -28.34 23.51 -4.67
CA LYS A 602 -29.48 23.76 -3.77
C LYS A 602 -29.07 24.50 -2.50
N LEU A 603 -27.85 24.25 -2.01
CA LEU A 603 -27.25 24.96 -0.89
C LEU A 603 -26.92 26.39 -1.35
N LYS A 604 -27.82 27.34 -1.07
CA LYS A 604 -27.56 28.77 -1.29
C LYS A 604 -26.70 29.31 -0.15
N ALA A 605 -25.49 29.76 -0.45
CA ALA A 605 -24.63 30.41 0.54
C ALA A 605 -25.10 31.83 0.89
N MET A 606 -25.20 32.12 2.20
CA MET A 606 -24.72 33.38 2.76
C MET A 606 -23.34 33.07 3.36
N GLY A 607 -22.27 33.54 2.70
CA GLY A 607 -20.91 33.05 2.92
C GLY A 607 -20.46 33.10 4.38
N THR A 608 -19.75 32.05 4.83
CA THR A 608 -19.06 32.09 6.12
C THR A 608 -17.66 32.71 6.01
N GLY A 609 -17.06 32.68 4.81
CA GLY A 609 -15.71 33.20 4.52
C GLY A 609 -14.59 32.48 5.28
N LYS A 610 -14.89 31.32 5.89
CA LYS A 610 -13.91 30.58 6.71
C LYS A 610 -13.07 29.69 5.81
N ALA A 611 -11.75 29.85 5.90
CA ALA A 611 -10.82 28.95 5.25
C ALA A 611 -10.87 27.55 5.86
N VAL A 612 -10.87 26.53 5.01
CA VAL A 612 -10.83 25.10 5.36
C VAL A 612 -9.76 24.41 4.50
N THR A 613 -8.98 23.52 5.10
CA THR A 613 -8.18 22.55 4.35
C THR A 613 -8.81 21.16 4.42
N TYR A 614 -8.58 20.32 3.42
CA TYR A 614 -9.27 19.03 3.30
C TYR A 614 -8.29 17.86 3.33
N HIS A 615 -8.57 16.87 4.20
CA HIS A 615 -7.88 15.60 4.22
C HIS A 615 -8.66 14.54 3.44
N ASP A 616 -8.05 14.05 2.35
CA ASP A 616 -8.59 12.96 1.55
C ASP A 616 -8.42 11.63 2.28
N SER A 617 -9.50 11.13 2.88
CA SER A 617 -9.52 9.81 3.52
C SER A 617 -9.26 8.69 2.51
N CYS A 618 -8.40 7.74 2.88
CA CYS A 618 -7.93 6.69 1.96
C CYS A 618 -9.06 5.86 1.33
N HIS A 619 -10.01 5.36 2.12
CA HIS A 619 -11.14 4.57 1.62
C HIS A 619 -12.20 5.40 0.87
N LEU A 620 -12.18 6.73 1.02
CA LEU A 620 -13.07 7.61 0.27
C LEU A 620 -12.53 7.85 -1.13
N LYS A 621 -11.33 8.43 -1.22
CA LYS A 621 -10.71 8.76 -2.50
C LYS A 621 -10.30 7.52 -3.29
N ARG A 622 -9.67 6.53 -2.66
CA ARG A 622 -9.14 5.34 -3.36
C ARG A 622 -10.10 4.15 -3.35
N GLY A 623 -10.97 4.06 -2.33
CA GLY A 623 -11.94 2.97 -2.21
C GLY A 623 -13.26 3.27 -2.91
N SER A 624 -13.72 4.52 -2.85
CA SER A 624 -15.03 4.93 -3.38
C SER A 624 -14.95 5.91 -4.55
N ASN A 625 -13.76 6.40 -4.90
CA ASN A 625 -13.53 7.46 -5.91
C ASN A 625 -14.28 8.77 -5.60
N VAL A 626 -14.45 9.07 -4.31
CA VAL A 626 -15.14 10.27 -3.83
C VAL A 626 -14.10 11.22 -3.25
N TRP A 627 -14.04 12.44 -3.76
CA TRP A 627 -13.11 13.48 -3.28
C TRP A 627 -13.44 14.86 -3.82
N LYS A 628 -14.13 14.95 -4.97
CA LYS A 628 -14.64 16.20 -5.52
C LYS A 628 -15.92 16.63 -4.82
N GLU A 629 -16.74 15.67 -4.41
CA GLU A 629 -18.06 15.87 -3.84
C GLU A 629 -18.01 16.59 -2.49
N PRO A 630 -17.17 16.19 -1.51
CA PRO A 630 -17.04 16.94 -0.26
C PRO A 630 -16.57 18.38 -0.50
N ARG A 631 -15.68 18.59 -1.48
CA ARG A 631 -15.19 19.94 -1.85
C ARG A 631 -16.29 20.79 -2.48
N ALA A 632 -17.08 20.23 -3.39
CA ALA A 632 -18.20 20.93 -4.01
C ALA A 632 -19.22 21.39 -2.97
N LEU A 633 -19.54 20.53 -2.00
CA LEU A 633 -20.46 20.86 -0.90
C LEU A 633 -19.88 21.94 0.03
N LEU A 634 -18.59 21.85 0.38
CA LEU A 634 -17.92 22.86 1.20
C LEU A 634 -17.91 24.24 0.51
N LEU A 635 -17.55 24.29 -0.78
CA LEU A 635 -17.59 25.53 -1.58
C LEU A 635 -19.03 26.10 -1.65
N ALA A 636 -20.02 25.25 -1.94
CA ALA A 636 -21.43 25.67 -2.01
C ALA A 636 -21.97 26.17 -0.66
N SER A 637 -21.43 25.68 0.46
CA SER A 637 -21.76 26.19 1.80
C SER A 637 -21.02 27.50 2.19
N GLY A 638 -20.23 28.07 1.27
CA GLY A 638 -19.54 29.35 1.47
C GLY A 638 -18.24 29.26 2.28
N HIS A 639 -17.54 28.12 2.23
CA HIS A 639 -16.19 27.94 2.76
C HIS A 639 -15.14 28.12 1.66
N ASP A 640 -13.98 28.66 2.02
CA ASP A 640 -12.84 28.79 1.11
C ASP A 640 -11.88 27.61 1.29
N ILE A 641 -11.65 26.82 0.24
CA ILE A 641 -10.78 25.65 0.33
C ILE A 641 -9.33 26.02 0.01
N LYS A 642 -8.44 25.82 0.98
CA LYS A 642 -6.99 25.84 0.77
C LYS A 642 -6.45 24.41 0.75
N GLU A 643 -6.08 23.94 -0.43
CA GLU A 643 -5.61 22.56 -0.61
C GLU A 643 -4.32 22.29 0.17
N MET A 644 -4.30 21.14 0.84
CA MET A 644 -3.14 20.61 1.54
C MET A 644 -2.25 19.84 0.56
N LYS A 645 -0.92 20.04 0.65
CA LYS A 645 0.04 19.20 -0.06
C LYS A 645 -0.11 17.73 0.38
N ASN A 646 -0.11 16.81 -0.57
CA ASN A 646 -0.27 15.37 -0.30
C ASN A 646 -1.52 15.08 0.55
N SER A 647 -2.66 15.71 0.19
CA SER A 647 -3.93 15.64 0.93
C SER A 647 -4.40 14.21 1.22
N ASP A 648 -4.05 13.27 0.35
CA ASP A 648 -4.42 11.84 0.39
C ASP A 648 -3.37 10.93 1.03
N ARG A 649 -2.25 11.47 1.53
CA ARG A 649 -1.33 10.71 2.39
C ARG A 649 -2.09 10.26 3.64
N CYS A 650 -1.92 8.98 4.00
CA CYS A 650 -2.63 8.37 5.12
C CYS A 650 -2.44 9.14 6.42
N CYS A 651 -3.50 9.25 7.24
CA CYS A 651 -3.45 9.88 8.57
C CYS A 651 -2.74 9.05 9.65
N GLY A 652 -2.43 7.77 9.37
CA GLY A 652 -1.76 6.88 10.32
C GLY A 652 -2.70 6.08 11.26
N PHE A 653 -4.03 6.21 11.15
CA PHE A 653 -4.97 5.53 12.05
C PHE A 653 -4.96 4.01 11.94
N GLY A 654 -5.36 3.46 10.79
CA GLY A 654 -5.39 2.01 10.53
C GLY A 654 -6.18 1.16 11.55
N GLY A 655 -7.09 1.74 12.32
CA GLY A 655 -7.83 1.03 13.37
C GLY A 655 -6.89 0.52 14.47
N THR A 656 -6.89 -0.79 14.70
CA THR A 656 -6.03 -1.46 15.70
C THR A 656 -4.54 -1.26 15.45
N TYR A 657 -4.15 -0.89 14.22
CA TYR A 657 -2.76 -0.60 13.84
C TYR A 657 -2.10 0.44 14.76
N SER A 658 -2.76 1.59 14.95
CA SER A 658 -2.23 2.71 15.74
C SER A 658 -2.29 2.52 17.25
N PHE A 659 -2.99 1.50 17.73
CA PHE A 659 -3.14 1.21 19.17
C PHE A 659 -2.37 -0.02 19.61
N LEU A 660 -2.36 -1.08 18.80
CA LEU A 660 -1.88 -2.39 19.22
C LEU A 660 -0.65 -2.82 18.42
N SER A 661 -0.72 -2.71 17.09
CA SER A 661 0.28 -3.33 16.21
C SER A 661 1.55 -2.49 16.07
N HIS A 662 1.46 -1.26 15.59
CA HIS A 662 2.62 -0.44 15.19
C HIS A 662 2.44 1.06 15.54
N PRO A 663 2.20 1.41 16.81
CA PRO A 663 1.98 2.80 17.22
C PRO A 663 3.15 3.73 16.92
N GLN A 664 4.39 3.24 17.00
CA GLN A 664 5.60 4.00 16.69
C GLN A 664 5.67 4.42 15.22
N ILE A 665 5.26 3.54 14.29
CA ILE A 665 5.18 3.87 12.86
C ILE A 665 4.01 4.83 12.62
N SER A 666 2.86 4.56 13.24
CA SER A 666 1.67 5.43 13.17
C SER A 666 1.96 6.86 13.63
N ARG A 667 2.75 7.04 14.71
CA ARG A 667 3.19 8.35 15.21
C ARG A 667 3.92 9.15 14.13
N GLN A 668 4.87 8.55 13.42
CA GLN A 668 5.62 9.24 12.36
C GLN A 668 4.72 9.61 11.17
N ILE A 669 3.89 8.68 10.70
CA ILE A 669 2.94 8.96 9.61
C ILE A 669 1.97 10.10 10.00
N THR A 670 1.51 10.11 11.25
CA THR A 670 0.61 11.16 11.75
C THR A 670 1.34 12.49 11.87
N LYS A 671 2.60 12.49 12.33
CA LYS A 671 3.44 13.69 12.41
C LYS A 671 3.55 14.36 11.04
N ASP A 672 3.90 13.61 10.00
CA ASP A 672 3.99 14.14 8.63
C ASP A 672 2.66 14.77 8.18
N LYS A 673 1.53 14.15 8.55
CA LYS A 673 0.20 14.68 8.24
C LYS A 673 -0.10 15.98 9.01
N VAL A 674 0.23 16.04 10.30
CA VAL A 674 0.06 17.26 11.12
C VAL A 674 0.88 18.42 10.54
N GLU A 675 2.14 18.19 10.17
CA GLU A 675 3.00 19.19 9.53
C GLU A 675 2.36 19.71 8.24
N THR A 676 1.89 18.81 7.35
CA THR A 676 1.21 19.23 6.11
C THR A 676 -0.09 20.02 6.34
N ILE A 677 -0.79 19.78 7.45
CA ILE A 677 -1.98 20.57 7.83
C ILE A 677 -1.55 21.95 8.32
N GLN A 678 -0.53 22.03 9.17
CA GLN A 678 0.00 23.29 9.71
C GLN A 678 0.57 24.20 8.60
N ASP A 679 1.25 23.63 7.60
CA ASP A 679 1.80 24.34 6.45
C ASP A 679 0.72 25.07 5.62
N THR A 680 -0.55 24.65 5.72
CA THR A 680 -1.65 25.37 5.08
C THR A 680 -1.95 26.70 5.76
N GLY A 681 -1.57 26.90 7.02
CA GLY A 681 -1.94 28.08 7.81
C GLY A 681 -3.44 28.18 8.12
N VAL A 682 -4.23 27.15 7.82
CA VAL A 682 -5.68 27.12 8.05
C VAL A 682 -5.99 26.51 9.41
N LYS A 683 -6.99 27.07 10.11
CA LYS A 683 -7.39 26.65 11.46
C LYS A 683 -8.48 25.58 11.49
N THR A 684 -8.97 25.16 10.34
CA THR A 684 -9.98 24.09 10.20
C THR A 684 -9.52 23.06 9.17
N VAL A 685 -9.43 21.80 9.58
CA VAL A 685 -9.24 20.66 8.67
C VAL A 685 -10.49 19.80 8.63
N ALA A 686 -11.06 19.62 7.44
CA ALA A 686 -12.22 18.78 7.19
C ALA A 686 -11.81 17.39 6.68
N THR A 687 -12.57 16.37 7.06
CA THR A 687 -12.45 15.00 6.52
C THR A 687 -13.77 14.25 6.66
N ASP A 688 -14.09 13.44 5.67
CA ASP A 688 -15.31 12.62 5.70
C ASP A 688 -15.08 11.27 6.37
N CYS A 689 -14.33 11.20 7.47
CA CYS A 689 -14.03 9.92 8.11
C CYS A 689 -13.85 10.06 9.62
N PRO A 690 -14.81 9.53 10.42
CA PRO A 690 -14.67 9.47 11.87
C PRO A 690 -13.38 8.77 12.34
N GLY A 691 -12.90 7.76 11.60
CA GLY A 691 -11.62 7.10 11.91
C GLY A 691 -10.41 8.03 11.75
N CYS A 692 -10.40 8.87 10.70
CA CYS A 692 -9.38 9.90 10.53
C CYS A 692 -9.49 10.96 11.63
N MET A 693 -10.71 11.35 12.02
CA MET A 693 -10.93 12.30 13.12
C MET A 693 -10.37 11.77 14.46
N ILE A 694 -10.57 10.48 14.78
CA ILE A 694 -10.01 9.84 15.99
C ILE A 694 -8.49 10.04 16.08
N MET A 695 -7.80 9.99 14.95
CA MET A 695 -6.35 10.19 14.89
C MET A 695 -5.98 11.67 14.85
N LEU A 696 -6.55 12.41 13.89
CA LEU A 696 -6.14 13.77 13.60
C LEU A 696 -6.57 14.76 14.67
N LYS A 697 -7.80 14.67 15.21
CA LYS A 697 -8.31 15.63 16.21
C LYS A 697 -7.40 15.69 17.45
N GLY A 698 -6.94 14.54 17.92
CA GLY A 698 -6.01 14.45 19.05
C GLY A 698 -4.57 14.87 18.70
N ALA A 699 -4.09 14.59 17.49
CA ALA A 699 -2.74 14.93 17.08
C ALA A 699 -2.59 16.42 16.72
N VAL A 700 -3.50 16.98 15.91
CA VAL A 700 -3.48 18.40 15.55
C VAL A 700 -3.76 19.27 16.76
N GLY A 701 -4.74 18.92 17.60
CA GLY A 701 -5.06 19.70 18.80
C GLY A 701 -3.93 19.72 19.83
N LYS A 702 -3.07 18.69 19.84
CA LYS A 702 -1.87 18.68 20.68
C LYS A 702 -0.71 19.50 20.07
N ALA A 703 -0.62 19.57 18.75
CA ALA A 703 0.39 20.35 18.05
C ALA A 703 0.06 21.86 17.99
N ASP A 704 -1.22 22.19 17.80
CA ASP A 704 -1.75 23.56 17.82
C ASP A 704 -3.23 23.52 18.27
N GLU A 705 -3.51 23.99 19.47
CA GLU A 705 -4.85 23.98 20.08
C GLU A 705 -5.86 24.85 19.30
N THR A 706 -5.39 25.73 18.42
CA THR A 706 -6.25 26.58 17.58
C THR A 706 -6.75 25.88 16.32
N ILE A 707 -6.19 24.71 15.98
CA ILE A 707 -6.63 23.93 14.81
C ILE A 707 -7.74 22.96 15.21
N ARG A 708 -8.89 23.08 14.55
CA ARG A 708 -10.03 22.19 14.72
C ARG A 708 -10.10 21.17 13.58
N CYS A 709 -10.26 19.89 13.92
CA CYS A 709 -10.55 18.81 12.97
C CYS A 709 -12.03 18.40 13.04
N VAL A 710 -12.71 18.42 11.90
CA VAL A 710 -14.17 18.21 11.78
C VAL A 710 -14.54 17.34 10.60
N HIS A 711 -15.76 16.82 10.65
CA HIS A 711 -16.41 16.19 9.51
C HIS A 711 -17.06 17.22 8.58
N THR A 712 -17.13 16.96 7.27
CA THR A 712 -17.83 17.85 6.32
C THR A 712 -19.29 18.07 6.71
N MET A 713 -20.00 17.02 7.13
CA MET A 713 -21.38 17.15 7.67
C MET A 713 -21.51 18.17 8.80
N GLU A 714 -20.52 18.27 9.71
CA GLU A 714 -20.54 19.27 10.78
C GLU A 714 -20.48 20.68 10.20
N LEU A 715 -19.57 20.92 9.24
CA LEU A 715 -19.44 22.23 8.57
C LEU A 715 -20.68 22.62 7.76
N LEU A 716 -21.30 21.66 7.07
CA LEU A 716 -22.56 21.90 6.35
C LEU A 716 -23.69 22.22 7.33
N ALA A 717 -23.78 21.50 8.44
CA ALA A 717 -24.78 21.76 9.48
C ALA A 717 -24.59 23.12 10.16
N GLU A 718 -23.34 23.54 10.40
CA GLU A 718 -22.98 24.86 10.93
C GLU A 718 -23.36 25.99 9.94
N ALA A 719 -23.19 25.76 8.64
CA ALA A 719 -23.59 26.72 7.60
C ALA A 719 -25.11 26.93 7.55
N LEU A 720 -25.90 25.86 7.74
CA LEU A 720 -27.37 25.91 7.79
C LEU A 720 -27.92 26.67 9.00
N ASP A 721 -27.21 26.70 10.14
CA ASP A 721 -27.65 27.48 11.31
C ASP A 721 -27.52 28.99 11.10
N LYS A 722 -26.57 29.42 10.25
CA LYS A 722 -26.36 30.84 9.96
C LYS A 722 -27.30 31.40 8.90
N THR A 723 -28.07 30.54 8.25
CA THR A 723 -29.07 30.91 7.24
C THR A 723 -30.48 31.07 7.82
N LYS A 724 -30.66 30.72 9.10
CA LYS A 724 -31.85 31.02 9.90
C LYS A 724 -31.61 32.30 10.71
#